data_AF-R7SZX9-F1
#
_entry.id   AF-R7SZX9-F1
#
_cell.length_a   1.000
_cell.length_b   1.000
_cell.length_c   1.000
_cell.angle_alpha   90.00
_cell.angle_beta   90.00
_cell.angle_gamma   90.00
#
_symmetry.space_group_name_H-M   'P 1'
#
loop_
_entity.id
_entity.type
_entity.pdbx_description
1 polymer ?
#
loop_
_entity_poly.entity_id
_entity_poly.type
_entity_poly.pdbx_seq_one_letter_code
_entity_poly.pdbx_strand_id
1 'polypeptide(L)'
;MAQKAALVTHDAALGHEAALLLVHHPEHPQGARSCRRRARARPAEVRRRASASRAGYPDRLPFIEFCLRYEVLAPGIIFLPPGYVHGRKACLRMVDALELYESIFRIGTPKIFFKAGVRSEGARCCSTSSRDCRPSRASPLPDSTHGSTESCAACPAGISTQKKEGNSAAQLPIVMAVSFWVRTLLAATRNNDELRRKEAELILAEERAVRGQREREALESVNVRNVKATRVSKSRPTTRDSDGGRGPASPAARIDRPKKQLQGEVNALKERLYAEILAKNDEIAIKRSLQARLQRLEITSSATATIHSELQEAIDAYKTKTDEYLKRYEEVEIKPAKAARAEPFARRALADAEKARAEAELERKLEEDRESSDLAFLRQRLAEEMKDEGKQHQQDIAKRDYAVDQTGKKHQAELAQLSEELQSQRDTMSRLREESRRLRSEYDELQLRYDDEVYTGGSWKKDKERLGTKIQDVTKAYDASVAAQAEQQSQIVSLHSQARELRSVLNDAETDRTLLPKARRALQAELEAIKMDHVDTNRMSSDTEVQRLRLEKQDLERSLEEQGDRVSMAFERMKKAESYANECQIELGKIRVENSELDKMNANLEKQVKDLNLRIVDLETRSLNAPRPATGSRRLESRIEELTSQLSQSTKDTSRIHRTTDKALHDSERQRSRLEEEVKNYESKIVSMRQTMDELQTSENNLQLAKRRAEREAADFKQKSLNLEREVERLRSRLERPSSTLLGSPVSSPRKP
;
A
#
# COMPACT_ATOMS: atom_id res chain seq x y z
N MET A 1 -14.27 -27.90 29.47
CA MET A 1 -14.55 -28.41 28.11
C MET A 1 -14.08 -27.46 27.01
N ALA A 2 -14.26 -26.15 27.12
CA ALA A 2 -13.86 -25.17 26.07
C ALA A 2 -12.34 -25.03 25.83
N GLN A 3 -11.48 -25.27 26.83
CA GLN A 3 -10.01 -25.20 26.67
C GLN A 3 -9.42 -26.39 25.89
N LYS A 4 -10.10 -27.55 25.84
CA LYS A 4 -9.64 -28.71 25.04
C LYS A 4 -9.97 -28.57 23.54
N ALA A 5 -10.98 -27.78 23.18
CA ALA A 5 -11.35 -27.58 21.78
C ALA A 5 -10.37 -26.66 21.04
N ALA A 6 -9.78 -25.67 21.72
CA ALA A 6 -8.82 -24.74 21.12
C ALA A 6 -7.42 -25.36 20.84
N LEU A 7 -7.05 -26.40 21.57
CA LEU A 7 -5.80 -27.14 21.33
C LEU A 7 -5.91 -28.08 20.12
N VAL A 8 -7.08 -28.68 19.88
CA VAL A 8 -7.29 -29.62 18.77
C VAL A 8 -7.41 -28.91 17.41
N THR A 9 -7.89 -27.67 17.38
CA THR A 9 -8.01 -26.89 16.12
C THR A 9 -6.67 -26.39 15.61
N HIS A 10 -5.67 -26.18 16.48
CA HIS A 10 -4.35 -25.71 16.10
C HIS A 10 -3.49 -26.81 15.43
N ASP A 11 -3.68 -28.08 15.81
CA ASP A 11 -2.97 -29.22 15.23
C ASP A 11 -3.53 -29.67 13.86
N ALA A 12 -4.77 -29.28 13.52
CA ALA A 12 -5.43 -29.65 12.26
C ALA A 12 -5.08 -28.71 11.08
N ALA A 13 -4.50 -27.54 11.34
CA ALA A 13 -4.07 -26.58 10.32
C ALA A 13 -2.57 -26.75 10.02
N LEU A 14 -2.17 -26.66 8.75
CA LEU A 14 -0.75 -26.61 8.36
C LEU A 14 -0.10 -25.35 8.96
N GLY A 15 0.49 -25.47 10.14
CA GLY A 15 1.11 -24.36 10.86
C GLY A 15 2.34 -23.81 10.11
N HIS A 16 2.22 -22.58 9.62
CA HIS A 16 3.36 -21.75 9.23
C HIS A 16 3.81 -20.94 10.46
N GLU A 17 4.79 -21.43 11.20
CA GLU A 17 5.38 -20.68 12.32
C GLU A 17 6.38 -19.62 11.80
N ALA A 18 6.02 -18.34 11.90
CA ALA A 18 6.94 -17.22 11.74
C ALA A 18 7.34 -16.68 13.12
N ALA A 19 8.61 -16.82 13.51
CA ALA A 19 9.11 -16.26 14.76
C ALA A 19 9.46 -14.77 14.56
N LEU A 20 8.55 -13.88 14.98
CA LEU A 20 8.80 -12.44 15.03
C LEU A 20 9.66 -12.09 16.25
N LEU A 21 10.89 -11.65 16.02
CA LEU A 21 11.73 -11.02 17.03
C LEU A 21 11.44 -9.51 17.03
N LEU A 22 10.77 -9.02 18.08
CA LEU A 22 10.59 -7.58 18.32
C LEU A 22 11.97 -6.92 18.53
N VAL A 23 12.36 -6.06 17.59
CA VAL A 23 13.51 -5.17 17.69
C VAL A 23 12.96 -3.77 17.96
N HIS A 24 13.04 -3.31 19.20
CA HIS A 24 12.68 -1.93 19.55
C HIS A 24 13.93 -1.03 19.39
N HIS A 25 13.92 -0.12 18.40
CA HIS A 25 14.40 1.28 18.47
C HIS A 25 14.20 2.01 17.11
N PRO A 26 14.09 3.35 17.09
CA PRO A 26 13.59 4.12 15.97
C PRO A 26 14.65 4.31 14.87
N GLU A 27 14.16 4.35 13.64
CA GLU A 27 14.74 4.94 12.42
C GLU A 27 16.26 4.81 12.21
N HIS A 28 16.70 3.69 11.62
CA HIS A 28 17.71 3.63 10.54
C HIS A 28 17.93 2.16 10.09
N PRO A 29 18.01 1.86 8.76
CA PRO A 29 17.95 0.48 8.26
C PRO A 29 19.30 -0.23 8.08
N GLN A 30 20.43 0.23 8.66
CA GLN A 30 21.73 -0.44 8.48
C GLN A 30 22.60 -0.38 9.74
N GLY A 31 22.72 -1.49 10.48
CA GLY A 31 23.59 -1.58 11.65
C GLY A 31 23.37 -2.81 12.54
N ALA A 32 23.59 -4.02 12.03
CA ALA A 32 23.42 -5.24 12.81
C ALA A 32 24.62 -5.50 13.75
N ARG A 33 24.53 -5.11 15.04
CA ARG A 33 25.51 -5.49 16.08
C ARG A 33 25.19 -6.87 16.66
N SER A 34 26.18 -7.77 16.58
CA SER A 34 26.13 -9.23 16.83
C SER A 34 25.83 -9.68 18.29
N CYS A 35 26.00 -8.80 19.29
CA CYS A 35 26.13 -9.28 20.68
C CYS A 35 24.81 -9.46 21.47
N ARG A 36 23.68 -8.84 21.08
CA ARG A 36 22.41 -8.96 21.85
C ARG A 36 21.45 -10.05 21.37
N ARG A 37 21.68 -10.69 20.21
CA ARG A 37 20.84 -11.81 19.72
C ARG A 37 20.94 -13.08 20.57
N ARG A 38 21.93 -13.21 21.46
CA ARG A 38 22.16 -14.45 22.25
C ARG A 38 21.32 -14.56 23.53
N ALA A 39 20.74 -13.48 24.05
CA ALA A 39 20.15 -13.50 25.38
C ALA A 39 18.69 -14.01 25.44
N ARG A 40 18.01 -14.24 24.31
CA ARG A 40 16.62 -14.73 24.29
C ARG A 40 16.35 -15.97 23.43
N ALA A 41 17.36 -16.50 22.74
CA ALA A 41 17.22 -17.74 21.97
C ALA A 41 17.93 -18.88 22.69
N ARG A 42 17.21 -19.91 23.14
CA ARG A 42 17.84 -21.17 23.59
C ARG A 42 18.66 -21.73 22.42
N PRO A 43 20.01 -21.74 22.46
CA PRO A 43 20.84 -22.03 21.28
C PRO A 43 20.61 -23.42 20.69
N ALA A 44 20.16 -24.37 21.52
CA ALA A 44 19.88 -25.74 21.13
C ALA A 44 18.62 -25.88 20.25
N GLU A 45 17.61 -25.03 20.45
CA GLU A 45 16.33 -25.12 19.76
C GLU A 45 16.38 -24.45 18.39
N VAL A 46 17.09 -23.32 18.29
CA VAL A 46 17.39 -22.68 17.00
C VAL A 46 18.37 -23.55 16.18
N ARG A 47 19.35 -24.21 16.78
CA ARG A 47 20.20 -25.19 16.06
C ARG A 47 19.41 -26.42 15.61
N ARG A 48 18.53 -26.97 16.45
CA ARG A 48 17.64 -28.09 16.05
C ARG A 48 16.69 -27.68 14.93
N ARG A 49 16.06 -26.50 15.01
CA ARG A 49 15.20 -25.96 13.95
C ARG A 49 15.99 -25.65 12.69
N ALA A 50 17.19 -25.05 12.77
CA ALA A 50 18.04 -24.80 11.60
C ALA A 50 18.55 -26.10 10.95
N SER A 51 18.84 -27.14 11.75
CA SER A 51 19.16 -28.47 11.24
C SER A 51 17.95 -29.13 10.56
N ALA A 52 16.76 -29.01 11.15
CA ALA A 52 15.50 -29.48 10.56
C ALA A 52 15.12 -28.72 9.28
N SER A 53 15.39 -27.41 9.20
CA SER A 53 15.19 -26.60 8.00
C SER A 53 16.25 -26.86 6.92
N ARG A 54 17.49 -27.23 7.28
CA ARG A 54 18.54 -27.65 6.33
C ARG A 54 18.28 -29.04 5.73
N ALA A 55 17.61 -29.92 6.49
CA ALA A 55 17.16 -31.23 6.04
C ALA A 55 15.73 -31.24 5.45
N GLY A 56 14.97 -30.16 5.64
CA GLY A 56 13.56 -30.04 5.26
C GLY A 56 13.35 -29.54 3.84
N TYR A 57 12.18 -29.86 3.30
CA TYR A 57 11.70 -29.39 2.00
C TYR A 57 10.58 -28.36 2.21
N PRO A 58 10.90 -27.04 2.24
CA PRO A 58 9.93 -25.99 2.59
C PRO A 58 8.90 -25.74 1.48
N ASP A 59 9.26 -25.96 0.22
CA ASP A 59 8.36 -25.72 -0.92
C ASP A 59 7.56 -26.99 -1.25
N ARG A 60 6.23 -26.89 -1.24
CA ARG A 60 5.30 -28.01 -1.48
C ARG A 60 4.38 -27.67 -2.65
N LEU A 61 4.40 -28.47 -3.72
CA LEU A 61 3.56 -28.21 -4.90
C LEU A 61 2.65 -29.42 -5.21
N PRO A 62 1.34 -29.23 -5.42
CA PRO A 62 0.46 -30.27 -5.95
C PRO A 62 0.91 -30.74 -7.33
N PHE A 63 0.72 -32.02 -7.63
CA PHE A 63 1.12 -32.59 -8.92
C PHE A 63 0.47 -31.91 -10.13
N ILE A 64 -0.81 -31.54 -10.03
CA ILE A 64 -1.53 -30.87 -11.12
C ILE A 64 -0.89 -29.51 -11.43
N GLU A 65 -0.54 -28.77 -10.39
CA GLU A 65 0.07 -27.44 -10.53
C GLU A 65 1.52 -27.52 -11.00
N PHE A 66 2.26 -28.55 -10.57
CA PHE A 66 3.61 -28.82 -11.07
C PHE A 66 3.57 -29.15 -12.56
N CYS A 67 2.76 -30.13 -12.97
CA CYS A 67 2.60 -30.50 -14.38
C CYS A 67 2.23 -29.29 -15.24
N LEU A 68 1.19 -28.54 -14.86
CA LEU A 68 0.71 -27.41 -15.68
C LEU A 68 1.76 -26.29 -15.86
N ARG A 69 2.60 -26.03 -14.84
CA ARG A 69 3.59 -24.95 -14.90
C ARG A 69 4.85 -25.33 -15.68
N TYR A 70 5.27 -26.58 -15.54
CA TYR A 70 6.54 -27.06 -16.10
C TYR A 70 6.37 -27.81 -17.43
N GLU A 71 5.14 -28.06 -17.87
CA GLU A 71 4.81 -28.57 -19.21
C GLU A 71 5.37 -27.69 -20.33
N VAL A 72 5.42 -26.37 -20.12
CA VAL A 72 5.99 -25.41 -21.09
C VAL A 72 7.49 -25.63 -21.32
N LEU A 73 8.22 -26.14 -20.32
CA LEU A 73 9.66 -26.39 -20.43
C LEU A 73 10.01 -27.72 -21.12
N ALA A 74 9.05 -28.65 -21.24
CA ALA A 74 9.26 -29.96 -21.85
C ALA A 74 8.06 -30.34 -22.75
N PRO A 75 7.85 -29.62 -23.87
CA PRO A 75 6.77 -29.96 -24.81
C PRO A 75 7.04 -31.32 -25.45
N GLY A 76 6.14 -32.28 -25.25
CA GLY A 76 6.14 -33.58 -25.95
C GLY A 76 6.28 -34.84 -25.09
N ILE A 77 6.57 -34.74 -23.78
CA ILE A 77 6.72 -35.92 -22.91
C ILE A 77 5.41 -36.28 -22.18
N ILE A 78 4.50 -35.31 -22.07
CA ILE A 78 3.13 -35.48 -21.57
C ILE A 78 2.15 -35.22 -22.73
N PHE A 79 2.24 -35.98 -23.81
CA PHE A 79 1.03 -36.18 -24.61
C PHE A 79 0.08 -36.95 -23.71
N LEU A 80 -0.95 -36.30 -23.16
CA LEU A 80 -2.09 -37.01 -22.58
C LEU A 80 -2.68 -37.87 -23.71
N PRO A 81 -2.59 -39.22 -23.67
CA PRO A 81 -3.62 -40.01 -24.33
C PRO A 81 -4.94 -39.67 -23.61
N PRO A 82 -6.10 -39.67 -24.27
CA PRO A 82 -7.36 -39.27 -23.66
C PRO A 82 -7.72 -40.26 -22.53
N GLY A 83 -7.25 -39.96 -21.32
CA GLY A 83 -7.28 -40.86 -20.18
C GLY A 83 -6.54 -40.27 -18.99
N TYR A 84 -7.09 -40.46 -17.79
CA TYR A 84 -6.59 -39.91 -16.53
C TYR A 84 -5.25 -40.54 -16.14
N VAL A 85 -4.13 -39.91 -16.50
CA VAL A 85 -2.81 -40.35 -16.05
C VAL A 85 -2.61 -39.96 -14.58
N HIS A 86 -2.24 -40.92 -13.73
CA HIS A 86 -1.95 -40.66 -12.31
C HIS A 86 -0.87 -39.58 -12.15
N GLY A 87 -1.21 -38.49 -11.46
CA GLY A 87 -0.36 -37.29 -11.32
C GLY A 87 1.06 -37.58 -10.82
N ARG A 88 1.26 -38.62 -10.03
CA ARG A 88 2.60 -39.05 -9.58
C ARG A 88 3.49 -39.56 -10.72
N LYS A 89 2.95 -40.35 -11.65
CA LYS A 89 3.70 -40.88 -12.81
C LYS A 89 4.02 -39.76 -13.81
N ALA A 90 3.08 -38.82 -13.99
CA ALA A 90 3.31 -37.64 -14.83
C ALA A 90 4.42 -36.75 -14.28
N CYS A 91 4.42 -36.49 -12.96
CA CYS A 91 5.49 -35.74 -12.31
C CYS A 91 6.85 -36.43 -12.40
N LEU A 92 6.92 -37.76 -12.22
CA LEU A 92 8.17 -38.52 -12.37
C LEU A 92 8.77 -38.35 -13.77
N ARG A 93 7.97 -38.59 -14.82
CA ARG A 93 8.43 -38.44 -16.20
C ARG A 93 8.89 -37.03 -16.53
N MET A 94 8.25 -36.02 -15.93
CA MET A 94 8.61 -34.62 -16.15
C MET A 94 9.87 -34.23 -15.37
N VAL A 95 10.10 -34.80 -14.20
CA VAL A 95 11.33 -34.61 -13.42
C VAL A 95 12.52 -35.26 -14.10
N ASP A 96 12.34 -36.48 -14.65
CA ASP A 96 13.36 -37.18 -15.43
C ASP A 96 13.72 -36.38 -16.70
N ALA A 97 12.71 -35.80 -17.37
CA ALA A 97 12.90 -34.95 -18.54
C ALA A 97 13.64 -33.63 -18.27
N LEU A 98 13.46 -33.07 -17.07
CA LEU A 98 14.10 -31.83 -16.64
C LEU A 98 15.47 -32.07 -15.98
N GLU A 99 15.95 -33.32 -15.98
CA GLU A 99 17.24 -33.75 -15.41
C GLU A 99 17.49 -33.24 -13.97
N LEU A 100 16.44 -33.18 -13.16
CA LEU A 100 16.57 -32.72 -11.78
C LEU A 100 17.23 -33.82 -10.94
N TYR A 101 18.28 -33.46 -10.18
CA TYR A 101 18.96 -34.40 -9.28
C TYR A 101 18.05 -34.82 -8.11
N GLU A 102 18.05 -36.13 -7.79
CA GLU A 102 17.23 -36.73 -6.73
C GLU A 102 17.52 -36.15 -5.32
N SER A 103 18.67 -35.50 -5.13
CA SER A 103 19.03 -34.81 -3.89
C SER A 103 18.24 -33.52 -3.64
N ILE A 104 17.60 -32.98 -4.68
CA ILE A 104 16.99 -31.64 -4.71
C ILE A 104 15.47 -31.70 -4.48
N PHE A 105 14.83 -32.83 -4.77
CA PHE A 105 13.38 -33.01 -4.64
C PHE A 105 13.01 -34.32 -3.91
N ARG A 106 11.80 -34.38 -3.34
CA ARG A 106 11.19 -35.63 -2.85
C ARG A 106 9.75 -35.72 -3.32
N ILE A 107 9.33 -36.91 -3.74
CA ILE A 107 7.98 -37.13 -4.27
C ILE A 107 7.12 -37.75 -3.17
N GLY A 108 6.08 -37.02 -2.74
CA GLY A 108 5.06 -37.50 -1.82
C GLY A 108 3.90 -38.22 -2.52
N THR A 109 2.78 -38.38 -1.81
CA THR A 109 1.57 -39.03 -2.34
C THR A 109 0.67 -38.09 -3.14
N PRO A 110 0.35 -36.85 -2.71
CA PRO A 110 -0.37 -35.88 -3.56
C PRO A 110 0.50 -34.69 -4.05
N LYS A 111 1.74 -34.56 -3.57
CA LYS A 111 2.58 -33.35 -3.72
C LYS A 111 4.05 -33.69 -3.92
N ILE A 112 4.77 -32.85 -4.65
CA ILE A 112 6.22 -32.85 -4.77
C ILE A 112 6.81 -31.79 -3.83
N PHE A 113 7.96 -32.11 -3.23
CA PHE A 113 8.65 -31.33 -2.22
C PHE A 113 10.01 -30.87 -2.75
N PHE A 114 10.32 -29.58 -2.66
CA PHE A 114 11.59 -29.00 -3.15
C PHE A 114 12.43 -28.39 -2.01
N LYS A 115 13.75 -28.46 -2.17
CA LYS A 115 14.71 -27.78 -1.28
C LYS A 115 14.70 -26.26 -1.57
N ALA A 116 14.98 -25.45 -0.54
CA ALA A 116 14.93 -23.99 -0.66
C ALA A 116 15.83 -23.45 -1.79
N GLY A 117 15.29 -22.57 -2.65
CA GLY A 117 16.02 -21.88 -3.72
C GLY A 117 15.83 -22.46 -5.14
N VAL A 118 15.34 -23.69 -5.26
CA VAL A 118 15.21 -24.40 -6.55
C VAL A 118 14.03 -23.84 -7.37
N ARG A 119 12.94 -23.44 -6.69
CA ARG A 119 11.75 -22.85 -7.33
C ARG A 119 12.05 -21.51 -7.99
N SER A 120 12.90 -20.68 -7.39
CA SER A 120 13.27 -19.38 -7.96
C SER A 120 14.11 -19.49 -9.23
N GLU A 121 14.83 -20.59 -9.41
CA GLU A 121 15.65 -20.84 -10.59
C GLU A 121 14.79 -21.43 -11.72
N GLY A 122 13.95 -22.44 -11.41
CA GLY A 122 12.98 -22.99 -12.37
C GLY A 122 11.91 -21.98 -12.82
N ALA A 123 11.42 -21.12 -11.94
CA ALA A 123 10.46 -20.06 -12.32
C ALA A 123 11.10 -18.97 -13.19
N ARG A 124 12.40 -18.69 -12.99
CA ARG A 124 13.16 -17.79 -13.88
C ARG A 124 13.29 -18.41 -15.28
N CYS A 125 13.65 -19.69 -15.38
CA CYS A 125 13.70 -20.39 -16.66
C CYS A 125 12.33 -20.47 -17.38
N CYS A 126 11.23 -20.71 -16.66
CA CYS A 126 9.87 -20.61 -17.21
C CYS A 126 9.55 -19.19 -17.72
N SER A 127 9.93 -18.14 -16.96
CA SER A 127 9.69 -16.75 -17.37
C SER A 127 10.50 -16.33 -18.60
N THR A 128 11.68 -16.91 -18.80
CA THR A 128 12.52 -16.67 -19.97
C THR A 128 11.98 -17.42 -21.20
N SER A 129 11.68 -18.73 -21.09
CA SER A 129 11.11 -19.49 -22.23
C SER A 129 9.70 -19.03 -22.63
N SER A 130 8.91 -18.50 -21.67
CA SER A 130 7.60 -17.91 -21.95
C SER A 130 7.66 -16.57 -22.70
N ARG A 131 8.83 -15.90 -22.75
CA ARG A 131 9.05 -14.74 -23.63
C ARG A 131 9.35 -15.18 -25.07
N ASP A 132 10.03 -16.31 -25.24
CA ASP A 132 10.45 -16.81 -26.56
C ASP A 132 9.37 -17.66 -27.26
N CYS A 133 8.41 -18.23 -26.52
CA CYS A 133 7.30 -19.03 -27.06
C CYS A 133 6.05 -18.21 -27.46
N ARG A 134 6.15 -16.91 -27.77
CA ARG A 134 5.05 -16.16 -28.42
C ARG A 134 5.24 -16.03 -29.95
N PRO A 135 4.91 -17.05 -30.76
CA PRO A 135 4.38 -16.82 -32.08
C PRO A 135 2.86 -16.61 -31.98
N SER A 136 2.35 -15.66 -32.77
CA SER A 136 0.92 -15.52 -33.11
C SER A 136 -0.02 -14.92 -32.05
N ARG A 137 -0.04 -13.57 -31.97
CA ARG A 137 -1.27 -12.82 -31.61
C ARG A 137 -1.71 -11.96 -32.79
N ALA A 138 -1.91 -12.62 -33.93
CA ALA A 138 -2.68 -12.13 -35.06
C ALA A 138 -3.92 -13.01 -35.20
N SER A 139 -4.89 -12.84 -34.29
CA SER A 139 -6.33 -13.09 -34.47
C SER A 139 -7.08 -12.60 -33.22
N PRO A 140 -8.28 -11.99 -33.35
CA PRO A 140 -8.84 -11.10 -32.36
C PRO A 140 -9.78 -11.83 -31.38
N LEU A 141 -9.66 -11.55 -30.08
CA LEU A 141 -10.80 -11.65 -29.16
C LEU A 141 -11.56 -10.31 -29.22
N PRO A 142 -12.87 -10.31 -29.55
CA PRO A 142 -13.73 -9.18 -29.29
C PRO A 142 -14.10 -9.15 -27.79
N ASP A 143 -14.63 -8.03 -27.33
CA ASP A 143 -15.27 -7.84 -26.02
C ASP A 143 -14.36 -7.52 -24.82
N SER A 144 -13.56 -6.46 -24.93
CA SER A 144 -13.35 -5.54 -23.77
C SER A 144 -12.81 -4.15 -24.12
N THR A 145 -12.55 -3.82 -25.39
CA THR A 145 -11.93 -2.55 -25.79
C THR A 145 -12.64 -1.80 -26.93
N HIS A 146 -13.82 -2.25 -27.37
CA HIS A 146 -14.62 -1.51 -28.36
C HIS A 146 -15.35 -0.28 -27.78
N GLY A 147 -15.57 -0.22 -26.46
CA GLY A 147 -16.30 0.90 -25.84
C GLY A 147 -15.48 2.19 -25.64
N SER A 148 -14.14 2.13 -25.68
CA SER A 148 -13.28 3.27 -25.28
C SER A 148 -12.39 3.81 -26.40
N THR A 149 -12.30 3.13 -27.55
CA THR A 149 -11.44 3.55 -28.67
C THR A 149 -12.20 4.04 -29.91
N GLU A 150 -13.51 3.77 -30.02
CA GLU A 150 -14.36 4.37 -31.08
C GLU A 150 -14.59 5.88 -30.89
N SER A 151 -14.39 6.40 -29.67
CA SER A 151 -14.48 7.85 -29.39
C SER A 151 -13.34 8.68 -30.02
N CYS A 152 -12.25 8.07 -30.47
CA CYS A 152 -11.13 8.82 -31.07
C CYS A 152 -11.10 8.79 -32.61
N ALA A 153 -11.83 7.88 -33.26
CA ALA A 153 -11.86 7.77 -34.72
C ALA A 153 -13.10 8.42 -35.38
N ALA A 154 -14.21 8.61 -34.64
CA ALA A 154 -15.43 9.25 -35.16
C ALA A 154 -15.44 10.80 -35.05
N CYS A 155 -14.50 11.38 -34.29
CA CYS A 155 -14.49 12.83 -34.00
C CYS A 155 -14.20 13.75 -35.20
N PRO A 156 -13.39 13.41 -36.23
CA PRO A 156 -13.17 14.34 -37.34
C PRO A 156 -14.37 14.46 -38.29
N ALA A 157 -15.16 13.40 -38.45
CA ALA A 157 -16.30 13.37 -39.36
C ALA A 157 -17.54 14.09 -38.79
N GLY A 158 -17.86 13.87 -37.50
CA GLY A 158 -19.02 14.47 -36.84
C GLY A 158 -18.93 15.99 -36.62
N ILE A 159 -17.70 16.53 -36.45
CA ILE A 159 -17.51 17.97 -36.28
C ILE A 159 -17.72 18.72 -37.62
N SER A 160 -17.42 18.09 -38.76
CA SER A 160 -17.61 18.70 -40.08
C SER A 160 -19.08 18.77 -40.53
N THR A 161 -19.91 17.82 -40.11
CA THR A 161 -21.34 17.78 -40.39
C THR A 161 -22.12 18.74 -39.47
N GLN A 162 -21.78 18.83 -38.18
CA GLN A 162 -22.38 19.81 -37.27
C GLN A 162 -22.06 21.26 -37.65
N LYS A 163 -20.86 21.54 -38.19
CA LYS A 163 -20.50 22.90 -38.66
C LYS A 163 -21.23 23.30 -39.95
N LYS A 164 -21.63 22.34 -40.79
CA LYS A 164 -22.46 22.57 -41.99
C LYS A 164 -23.94 22.77 -41.63
N GLU A 165 -24.47 21.99 -40.68
CA GLU A 165 -25.87 22.14 -40.24
C GLU A 165 -26.10 23.44 -39.48
N GLY A 166 -25.16 23.85 -38.61
CA GLY A 166 -25.23 25.12 -37.87
C GLY A 166 -25.28 26.37 -38.76
N ASN A 167 -24.62 26.36 -39.92
CA ASN A 167 -24.67 27.49 -40.87
C ASN A 167 -25.93 27.50 -41.74
N SER A 168 -26.59 26.36 -41.95
CA SER A 168 -27.85 26.27 -42.72
C SER A 168 -29.10 26.61 -41.89
N ALA A 169 -29.04 26.49 -40.56
CA ALA A 169 -30.16 26.74 -39.66
C ALA A 169 -30.46 28.24 -39.42
N ALA A 170 -29.59 29.14 -39.87
CA ALA A 170 -29.73 30.58 -39.66
C ALA A 170 -30.60 31.31 -40.69
N GLN A 171 -31.18 30.62 -41.70
CA GLN A 171 -31.70 31.30 -42.89
C GLN A 171 -33.16 31.03 -43.29
N LEU A 172 -33.98 30.30 -42.52
CA LEU A 172 -35.35 29.98 -42.95
C LEU A 172 -36.38 30.02 -41.79
N PRO A 173 -37.14 31.12 -41.61
CA PRO A 173 -38.08 31.23 -40.50
C PRO A 173 -39.51 30.70 -40.78
N ILE A 174 -39.85 30.29 -42.02
CA ILE A 174 -41.25 29.98 -42.37
C ILE A 174 -41.53 28.45 -42.51
N VAL A 175 -40.54 27.63 -42.88
CA VAL A 175 -40.72 26.17 -43.09
C VAL A 175 -40.75 25.38 -41.75
N MET A 176 -40.21 25.96 -40.68
CA MET A 176 -40.14 25.29 -39.36
C MET A 176 -41.51 25.15 -38.69
N ALA A 177 -42.44 26.09 -38.91
CA ALA A 177 -43.76 26.07 -38.29
C ALA A 177 -44.66 24.94 -38.86
N VAL A 178 -44.61 24.70 -40.17
CA VAL A 178 -45.34 23.60 -40.83
C VAL A 178 -44.78 22.24 -40.42
N SER A 179 -43.45 22.14 -40.30
CA SER A 179 -42.77 20.91 -39.88
C SER A 179 -43.06 20.52 -38.42
N PHE A 180 -43.29 21.52 -37.55
CA PHE A 180 -43.66 21.28 -36.16
C PHE A 180 -45.07 20.70 -36.03
N TRP A 181 -46.03 21.20 -36.80
CA TRP A 181 -47.40 20.67 -36.84
C TRP A 181 -47.49 19.28 -37.46
N VAL A 182 -46.68 18.99 -38.48
CA VAL A 182 -46.59 17.64 -39.06
C VAL A 182 -45.92 16.66 -38.09
N ARG A 183 -44.96 17.10 -37.26
CA ARG A 183 -44.35 16.27 -36.19
C ARG A 183 -45.34 15.88 -35.10
N THR A 184 -46.32 16.74 -34.76
CA THR A 184 -47.38 16.38 -33.81
C THR A 184 -48.35 15.35 -34.39
N LEU A 185 -48.63 15.39 -35.70
CA LEU A 185 -49.37 14.35 -36.40
C LEU A 185 -48.57 13.03 -36.55
N LEU A 186 -47.24 13.11 -36.71
CA LEU A 186 -46.34 11.94 -36.68
C LEU A 186 -46.18 11.32 -35.28
N ALA A 187 -46.61 11.99 -34.20
CA ALA A 187 -46.63 11.38 -32.87
C ALA A 187 -47.61 10.21 -32.78
N ALA A 188 -48.69 10.22 -33.59
CA ALA A 188 -49.65 9.11 -33.68
C ALA A 188 -49.06 7.86 -34.36
N THR A 189 -48.12 8.01 -35.30
CA THR A 189 -47.37 6.88 -35.89
C THR A 189 -46.23 6.43 -34.97
N ARG A 190 -45.62 7.35 -34.22
CA ARG A 190 -44.64 7.04 -33.17
C ARG A 190 -45.22 6.21 -32.03
N ASN A 191 -46.49 6.45 -31.66
CA ASN A 191 -47.24 5.61 -30.71
C ASN A 191 -47.38 4.16 -31.20
N ASN A 192 -47.53 3.91 -32.50
CA ASN A 192 -47.61 2.54 -33.04
C ASN A 192 -46.26 1.82 -32.98
N ASP A 193 -45.15 2.52 -33.23
CA ASP A 193 -43.80 1.95 -33.08
C ASP A 193 -43.42 1.74 -31.61
N GLU A 194 -43.87 2.63 -30.72
CA GLU A 194 -43.72 2.44 -29.27
C GLU A 194 -44.56 1.27 -28.77
N LEU A 195 -45.78 1.07 -29.29
CA LEU A 195 -46.61 -0.08 -28.97
C LEU A 195 -45.93 -1.39 -29.40
N ARG A 196 -45.36 -1.44 -30.62
CA ARG A 196 -44.61 -2.61 -31.12
C ARG A 196 -43.34 -2.89 -30.30
N ARG A 197 -42.65 -1.85 -29.82
CA ARG A 197 -41.51 -2.02 -28.90
C ARG A 197 -41.96 -2.56 -27.54
N LYS A 198 -43.07 -2.05 -27.00
CA LYS A 198 -43.68 -2.53 -25.75
C LYS A 198 -44.16 -3.97 -25.86
N GLU A 199 -44.75 -4.35 -27.00
CA GLU A 199 -45.14 -5.73 -27.32
C GLU A 199 -43.92 -6.65 -27.38
N ALA A 200 -42.83 -6.23 -28.05
CA ALA A 200 -41.57 -7.01 -28.08
C ALA A 200 -40.91 -7.14 -26.70
N GLU A 201 -40.94 -6.08 -25.88
CA GLU A 201 -40.45 -6.11 -24.50
C GLU A 201 -41.30 -7.05 -23.61
N LEU A 202 -42.62 -7.05 -23.79
CA LEU A 202 -43.53 -7.96 -23.09
C LEU A 202 -43.28 -9.42 -23.47
N ILE A 203 -43.09 -9.73 -24.76
CA ILE A 203 -42.77 -11.09 -25.21
C ILE A 203 -41.46 -11.59 -24.59
N LEU A 204 -40.42 -10.76 -24.55
CA LEU A 204 -39.16 -11.11 -23.91
C LEU A 204 -39.29 -11.28 -22.39
N ALA A 205 -40.15 -10.49 -21.75
CA ALA A 205 -40.44 -10.62 -20.32
C ALA A 205 -41.23 -11.90 -20.00
N GLU A 206 -42.22 -12.24 -20.82
CA GLU A 206 -42.99 -13.49 -20.73
C GLU A 206 -42.09 -14.71 -20.94
N GLU A 207 -41.20 -14.68 -21.93
CA GLU A 207 -40.25 -15.79 -22.18
C GLU A 207 -39.28 -16.00 -20.99
N ARG A 208 -38.85 -14.92 -20.34
CA ARG A 208 -38.04 -14.99 -19.10
C ARG A 208 -38.85 -15.53 -17.93
N ALA A 209 -40.12 -15.12 -17.80
CA ALA A 209 -41.01 -15.62 -16.74
C ALA A 209 -41.29 -17.12 -16.91
N VAL A 210 -41.58 -17.58 -18.14
CA VAL A 210 -41.81 -18.99 -18.47
C VAL A 210 -40.56 -19.83 -18.25
N ARG A 211 -39.37 -19.33 -18.63
CA ARG A 211 -38.09 -20.01 -18.32
C ARG A 211 -37.89 -20.14 -16.81
N GLY A 212 -38.12 -19.06 -16.05
CA GLY A 212 -38.03 -19.09 -14.59
C GLY A 212 -39.03 -20.07 -13.96
N GLN A 213 -40.25 -20.19 -14.50
CA GLN A 213 -41.24 -21.14 -14.02
C GLN A 213 -40.85 -22.59 -14.32
N ARG A 214 -40.35 -22.88 -15.53
CA ARG A 214 -39.83 -24.22 -15.88
C ARG A 214 -38.63 -24.63 -15.03
N GLU A 215 -37.73 -23.70 -14.71
CA GLU A 215 -36.61 -23.96 -13.80
C GLU A 215 -37.08 -24.26 -12.37
N ARG A 216 -38.10 -23.54 -11.88
CA ARG A 216 -38.71 -23.82 -10.57
C ARG A 216 -39.39 -25.20 -10.53
N GLU A 217 -40.17 -25.54 -11.55
CA GLU A 217 -40.80 -26.86 -11.68
C GLU A 217 -39.76 -27.99 -11.81
N ALA A 218 -38.65 -27.74 -12.52
CA ALA A 218 -37.54 -28.69 -12.61
C ALA A 218 -36.90 -28.92 -11.24
N LEU A 219 -36.63 -27.86 -10.47
CA LEU A 219 -36.10 -27.94 -9.10
C LEU A 219 -37.07 -28.65 -8.15
N GLU A 220 -38.37 -28.39 -8.27
CA GLU A 220 -39.41 -29.06 -7.48
C GLU A 220 -39.48 -30.55 -7.82
N SER A 221 -39.38 -30.93 -9.11
CA SER A 221 -39.34 -32.34 -9.54
C SER A 221 -38.12 -33.10 -9.01
N VAL A 222 -36.97 -32.41 -8.88
CA VAL A 222 -35.74 -32.97 -8.32
C VAL A 222 -35.89 -33.13 -6.80
N ASN A 223 -36.52 -32.16 -6.13
CA ASN A 223 -36.79 -32.25 -4.70
C ASN A 223 -37.76 -33.39 -4.39
N VAL A 224 -38.84 -33.57 -5.17
CA VAL A 224 -39.77 -34.69 -5.04
C VAL A 224 -39.08 -36.03 -5.30
N ARG A 225 -38.14 -36.11 -6.27
CA ARG A 225 -37.32 -37.30 -6.50
C ARG A 225 -36.40 -37.61 -5.32
N ASN A 226 -35.74 -36.61 -4.73
CA ASN A 226 -34.90 -36.79 -3.54
C ASN A 226 -35.72 -37.21 -2.30
N VAL A 227 -36.95 -36.71 -2.15
CA VAL A 227 -37.89 -37.14 -1.10
C VAL A 227 -38.39 -38.57 -1.34
N LYS A 228 -38.63 -38.98 -2.60
CA LYS A 228 -38.94 -40.38 -2.93
C LYS A 228 -37.74 -41.32 -2.71
N ALA A 229 -36.53 -40.90 -3.08
CA ALA A 229 -35.31 -41.68 -2.87
C ALA A 229 -35.02 -41.91 -1.37
N THR A 230 -35.30 -40.91 -0.52
CA THR A 230 -35.20 -41.03 0.95
C THR A 230 -36.33 -41.85 1.58
N ARG A 231 -37.47 -42.03 0.90
CA ARG A 231 -38.53 -42.98 1.30
C ARG A 231 -38.19 -44.42 0.91
N VAL A 232 -37.62 -44.63 -0.27
CA VAL A 232 -37.21 -45.97 -0.76
C VAL A 232 -36.03 -46.54 0.03
N SER A 233 -35.14 -45.70 0.56
CA SER A 233 -34.08 -46.14 1.48
C SER A 233 -34.59 -46.56 2.87
N LYS A 234 -35.84 -46.25 3.22
CA LYS A 234 -36.49 -46.61 4.50
C LYS A 234 -37.39 -47.86 4.42
N SER A 235 -37.58 -48.44 3.23
CA SER A 235 -38.33 -49.68 3.02
C SER A 235 -37.40 -50.79 2.52
N ARG A 236 -36.61 -51.36 3.43
CA ARG A 236 -35.96 -52.67 3.25
C ARG A 236 -36.55 -53.60 4.31
N PRO A 237 -37.24 -54.70 3.94
CA PRO A 237 -37.97 -55.50 4.91
C PRO A 237 -37.00 -56.44 5.63
N THR A 238 -37.08 -56.47 6.96
CA THR A 238 -36.57 -57.58 7.78
C THR A 238 -37.77 -58.25 8.42
N THR A 239 -37.92 -59.53 8.10
CA THR A 239 -38.88 -60.47 8.64
C THR A 239 -38.63 -60.73 10.13
N ARG A 240 -39.68 -60.74 10.95
CA ARG A 240 -40.01 -61.82 11.90
C ARG A 240 -41.30 -61.51 12.67
N ASP A 241 -42.13 -62.53 12.74
CA ASP A 241 -43.42 -62.63 13.42
C ASP A 241 -43.32 -62.46 14.94
N SER A 242 -44.40 -61.98 15.58
CA SER A 242 -45.13 -62.69 16.66
C SER A 242 -46.20 -61.80 17.31
N ASP A 243 -47.40 -62.38 17.37
CA ASP A 243 -48.67 -62.10 18.05
C ASP A 243 -48.80 -61.10 19.22
N GLY A 244 -49.97 -60.44 19.25
CA GLY A 244 -50.89 -60.61 20.38
C GLY A 244 -51.16 -59.42 21.30
N GLY A 245 -52.31 -58.75 21.11
CA GLY A 245 -53.21 -58.39 22.23
C GLY A 245 -53.34 -56.93 22.70
N ARG A 246 -54.49 -56.34 22.32
CA ARG A 246 -55.43 -55.53 23.15
C ARG A 246 -55.09 -54.05 23.48
N GLY A 247 -55.95 -53.13 22.98
CA GLY A 247 -56.20 -51.79 23.51
C GLY A 247 -56.34 -50.70 22.44
N PRO A 248 -57.47 -49.97 22.31
CA PRO A 248 -57.65 -48.97 21.27
C PRO A 248 -56.99 -47.65 21.71
N ALA A 249 -55.77 -47.42 21.27
CA ALA A 249 -55.19 -46.09 21.24
C ALA A 249 -54.52 -45.90 19.88
N SER A 250 -55.05 -44.95 19.12
CA SER A 250 -54.73 -44.64 17.73
C SER A 250 -53.24 -44.80 17.37
N PRO A 251 -52.89 -45.73 16.46
CA PRO A 251 -51.51 -45.93 15.99
C PRO A 251 -50.86 -44.69 15.36
N ALA A 252 -51.67 -43.72 14.93
CA ALA A 252 -51.21 -42.45 14.38
C ALA A 252 -50.43 -41.59 15.40
N ALA A 253 -50.91 -41.50 16.66
CA ALA A 253 -50.31 -40.60 17.65
C ALA A 253 -48.92 -41.04 18.13
N ARG A 254 -48.61 -42.35 18.11
CA ARG A 254 -47.29 -42.89 18.45
C ARG A 254 -46.23 -42.62 17.37
N ILE A 255 -46.64 -42.49 16.12
CA ILE A 255 -45.75 -42.22 14.98
C ILE A 255 -45.59 -40.69 14.75
N ASP A 256 -46.59 -39.89 15.12
CA ASP A 256 -46.57 -38.44 14.91
C ASP A 256 -45.59 -37.69 15.83
N ARG A 257 -45.38 -38.17 17.06
CA ARG A 257 -44.38 -37.59 17.98
C ARG A 257 -42.93 -37.67 17.45
N PRO A 258 -42.40 -38.86 17.07
CA PRO A 258 -41.06 -38.96 16.50
C PRO A 258 -40.97 -38.30 15.12
N LYS A 259 -42.04 -38.28 14.32
CA LYS A 259 -42.06 -37.50 13.06
C LYS A 259 -41.93 -36.00 13.32
N LYS A 260 -42.63 -35.43 14.29
CA LYS A 260 -42.51 -34.00 14.64
C LYS A 260 -41.13 -33.66 15.20
N GLN A 261 -40.54 -34.54 16.01
CA GLN A 261 -39.16 -34.39 16.50
C GLN A 261 -38.16 -34.43 15.34
N LEU A 262 -38.22 -35.44 14.47
CA LEU A 262 -37.36 -35.54 13.29
C LEU A 262 -37.58 -34.37 12.30
N GLN A 263 -38.81 -33.89 12.14
CA GLN A 263 -39.11 -32.72 11.31
C GLN A 263 -38.49 -31.44 11.91
N GLY A 264 -38.54 -31.29 13.24
CA GLY A 264 -37.89 -30.20 13.96
C GLY A 264 -36.37 -30.25 13.83
N GLU A 265 -35.78 -31.44 13.96
CA GLU A 265 -34.34 -31.66 13.75
C GLU A 265 -33.92 -31.35 12.31
N VAL A 266 -34.70 -31.79 11.31
CA VAL A 266 -34.44 -31.47 9.90
C VAL A 266 -34.52 -29.97 9.65
N ASN A 267 -35.49 -29.27 10.24
CA ASN A 267 -35.61 -27.82 10.09
C ASN A 267 -34.45 -27.10 10.79
N ALA A 268 -34.06 -27.52 12.00
CA ALA A 268 -32.91 -26.97 12.70
C ALA A 268 -31.59 -27.21 11.96
N LEU A 269 -31.42 -28.39 11.32
CA LEU A 269 -30.26 -28.68 10.48
C LEU A 269 -30.24 -27.83 9.20
N LYS A 270 -31.41 -27.57 8.60
CA LYS A 270 -31.53 -26.66 7.44
C LYS A 270 -31.16 -25.23 7.82
N GLU A 271 -31.69 -24.72 8.93
CA GLU A 271 -31.35 -23.38 9.43
C GLU A 271 -29.85 -23.23 9.70
N ARG A 272 -29.23 -24.24 10.32
CA ARG A 272 -27.77 -24.28 10.52
C ARG A 272 -27.00 -24.28 9.19
N LEU A 273 -27.44 -25.07 8.21
CA LEU A 273 -26.82 -25.10 6.90
C LEU A 273 -26.94 -23.75 6.17
N TYR A 274 -28.11 -23.10 6.23
CA TYR A 274 -28.30 -21.78 5.64
C TYR A 274 -27.42 -20.72 6.32
N ALA A 275 -27.31 -20.74 7.65
CA ALA A 275 -26.41 -19.85 8.38
C ALA A 275 -24.94 -20.08 8.00
N GLU A 276 -24.53 -21.34 7.81
CA GLU A 276 -23.16 -21.69 7.41
C GLU A 276 -22.86 -21.28 5.96
N ILE A 277 -23.82 -21.41 5.04
CA ILE A 277 -23.71 -20.92 3.66
C ILE A 277 -23.56 -19.39 3.62
N LEU A 278 -24.35 -18.66 4.42
CA LEU A 278 -24.23 -17.20 4.52
C LEU A 278 -22.87 -16.79 5.07
N ALA A 279 -22.41 -17.41 6.16
CA ALA A 279 -21.08 -17.15 6.71
C ALA A 279 -19.96 -17.45 5.70
N LYS A 280 -20.09 -18.52 4.90
CA LYS A 280 -19.14 -18.84 3.82
C LYS A 280 -19.16 -17.81 2.70
N ASN A 281 -20.32 -17.29 2.33
CA ASN A 281 -20.44 -16.23 1.33
C ASN A 281 -19.80 -14.92 1.83
N ASP A 282 -19.97 -14.58 3.10
CA ASP A 282 -19.32 -13.44 3.73
C ASP A 282 -17.79 -13.62 3.77
N GLU A 283 -17.31 -14.80 4.13
CA GLU A 283 -15.87 -15.15 4.07
C GLU A 283 -15.32 -15.01 2.63
N ILE A 284 -16.07 -15.44 1.61
CA ILE A 284 -15.68 -15.31 0.19
C ILE A 284 -15.66 -13.85 -0.23
N ALA A 285 -16.63 -13.04 0.21
CA ALA A 285 -16.68 -11.60 -0.08
C ALA A 285 -15.48 -10.86 0.56
N ILE A 286 -15.14 -11.19 1.81
CA ILE A 286 -13.96 -10.66 2.50
C ILE A 286 -12.67 -11.10 1.80
N LYS A 287 -12.57 -12.36 1.36
CA LYS A 287 -11.40 -12.83 0.59
C LYS A 287 -11.24 -12.08 -0.72
N ARG A 288 -12.34 -11.83 -1.45
CA ARG A 288 -12.31 -11.04 -2.70
C ARG A 288 -11.89 -9.60 -2.47
N SER A 289 -12.37 -8.96 -1.40
CA SER A 289 -11.98 -7.58 -1.07
C SER A 289 -10.51 -7.48 -0.63
N LEU A 290 -10.02 -8.44 0.16
CA LEU A 290 -8.61 -8.55 0.51
C LEU A 290 -7.73 -8.81 -0.71
N GLN A 291 -8.16 -9.66 -1.64
CA GLN A 291 -7.42 -9.94 -2.86
C GLN A 291 -7.36 -8.71 -3.78
N ALA A 292 -8.44 -7.95 -3.91
CA ALA A 292 -8.43 -6.68 -4.64
C ALA A 292 -7.52 -5.64 -3.97
N ARG A 293 -7.46 -5.59 -2.63
CA ARG A 293 -6.55 -4.71 -1.89
C ARG A 293 -5.09 -5.12 -2.08
N LEU A 294 -4.79 -6.42 -2.08
CA LEU A 294 -3.44 -6.93 -2.37
C LEU A 294 -3.00 -6.56 -3.80
N GLN A 295 -3.87 -6.74 -4.80
CA GLN A 295 -3.57 -6.33 -6.17
C GLN A 295 -3.30 -4.82 -6.28
N ARG A 296 -4.10 -3.99 -5.61
CA ARG A 296 -3.82 -2.53 -5.56
C ARG A 296 -2.48 -2.22 -4.90
N LEU A 297 -2.15 -2.90 -3.79
CA LEU A 297 -0.88 -2.72 -3.11
C LEU A 297 0.31 -3.18 -3.98
N GLU A 298 0.18 -4.28 -4.71
CA GLU A 298 1.18 -4.76 -5.66
C GLU A 298 1.39 -3.75 -6.80
N ILE A 299 0.31 -3.21 -7.38
CA ILE A 299 0.39 -2.16 -8.41
C ILE A 299 1.11 -0.93 -7.84
N THR A 300 0.71 -0.44 -6.65
CA THR A 300 1.37 0.72 -6.03
C THR A 300 2.84 0.45 -5.71
N SER A 301 3.19 -0.75 -5.23
CA SER A 301 4.57 -1.13 -4.96
C SER A 301 5.40 -1.24 -6.23
N SER A 302 4.81 -1.68 -7.33
CA SER A 302 5.49 -1.73 -8.63
C SER A 302 5.72 -0.33 -9.18
N ALA A 303 4.74 0.58 -9.04
CA ALA A 303 4.85 1.97 -9.48
C ALA A 303 5.87 2.75 -8.63
N THR A 304 5.95 2.52 -7.31
CA THR A 304 6.99 3.14 -6.49
C THR A 304 8.38 2.60 -6.84
N ALA A 305 8.49 1.31 -7.17
CA ALA A 305 9.75 0.73 -7.63
C ALA A 305 10.23 1.32 -8.96
N THR A 306 9.34 1.59 -9.92
CA THR A 306 9.72 2.26 -11.18
C THR A 306 10.17 3.69 -10.95
N ILE A 307 9.44 4.46 -10.13
CA ILE A 307 9.84 5.84 -9.77
C ILE A 307 11.20 5.85 -9.08
N HIS A 308 11.47 4.90 -8.17
CA HIS A 308 12.79 4.79 -7.54
C HIS A 308 13.89 4.46 -8.55
N SER A 309 13.63 3.62 -9.56
CA SER A 309 14.58 3.33 -10.64
C SER A 309 14.88 4.59 -11.47
N GLU A 310 13.85 5.32 -11.88
CA GLU A 310 13.97 6.56 -12.66
C GLU A 310 14.74 7.65 -11.89
N LEU A 311 14.45 7.81 -10.60
CA LEU A 311 15.19 8.73 -9.72
C LEU A 311 16.66 8.30 -9.57
N GLN A 312 16.94 7.00 -9.47
CA GLN A 312 18.30 6.49 -9.38
C GLN A 312 19.08 6.74 -10.68
N GLU A 313 18.46 6.51 -11.84
CA GLU A 313 19.03 6.82 -13.15
C GLU A 313 19.31 8.32 -13.31
N ALA A 314 18.39 9.18 -12.87
CA ALA A 314 18.60 10.63 -12.87
C ALA A 314 19.78 11.03 -11.97
N ILE A 315 19.88 10.48 -10.76
CA ILE A 315 20.99 10.71 -9.84
C ILE A 315 22.32 10.28 -10.48
N ASP A 316 22.36 9.10 -11.09
CA ASP A 316 23.59 8.60 -11.70
C ASP A 316 23.97 9.41 -12.94
N ALA A 317 23.01 9.92 -13.72
CA ALA A 317 23.25 10.87 -14.79
C ALA A 317 23.77 12.24 -14.31
N TYR A 318 23.34 12.71 -13.13
CA TYR A 318 23.93 13.92 -12.53
C TYR A 318 25.34 13.66 -12.01
N LYS A 319 25.61 12.49 -11.43
CA LYS A 319 26.97 12.11 -11.00
C LYS A 319 27.95 12.01 -12.17
N THR A 320 27.56 11.39 -13.28
CA THR A 320 28.43 11.31 -14.47
C THR A 320 28.73 12.70 -15.02
N LYS A 321 27.73 13.59 -15.08
CA LYS A 321 27.95 14.99 -15.46
C LYS A 321 28.90 15.71 -14.50
N THR A 322 28.78 15.52 -13.18
CA THR A 322 29.72 16.12 -12.22
C THR A 322 31.13 15.58 -12.39
N ASP A 323 31.29 14.27 -12.62
CA ASP A 323 32.60 13.65 -12.86
C ASP A 323 33.22 14.14 -14.17
N GLU A 324 32.42 14.36 -15.21
CA GLU A 324 32.87 14.98 -16.46
C GLU A 324 33.32 16.42 -16.26
N TYR A 325 32.58 17.22 -15.47
CA TYR A 325 33.01 18.58 -15.12
C TYR A 325 34.30 18.60 -14.31
N LEU A 326 34.47 17.68 -13.35
CA LEU A 326 35.69 17.53 -12.57
C LEU A 326 36.88 17.15 -13.47
N LYS A 327 36.72 16.17 -14.36
CA LYS A 327 37.78 15.79 -15.32
C LYS A 327 38.18 16.95 -16.23
N ARG A 328 37.20 17.71 -16.75
CA ARG A 328 37.47 18.91 -17.56
C ARG A 328 38.21 19.97 -16.77
N TYR A 329 37.87 20.15 -15.50
CA TYR A 329 38.56 21.07 -14.60
C TYR A 329 40.02 20.64 -14.37
N GLU A 330 40.25 19.36 -14.04
CA GLU A 330 41.59 18.80 -13.88
C GLU A 330 42.43 18.93 -15.17
N GLU A 331 41.84 18.68 -16.35
CA GLU A 331 42.51 18.87 -17.63
C GLU A 331 42.90 20.33 -17.89
N VAL A 332 42.03 21.28 -17.52
CA VAL A 332 42.28 22.71 -17.64
C VAL A 332 43.35 23.18 -16.66
N GLU A 333 43.47 22.58 -15.46
CA GLU A 333 44.56 22.89 -14.53
C GLU A 333 45.91 22.28 -14.96
N ILE A 334 45.89 21.09 -15.57
CA ILE A 334 47.11 20.39 -16.01
C ILE A 334 47.76 21.08 -17.22
N LYS A 335 46.99 21.65 -18.15
CA LYS A 335 47.50 22.35 -19.35
C LYS A 335 48.44 23.53 -19.04
N PRO A 336 48.09 24.52 -18.20
CA PRO A 336 48.98 25.62 -17.84
C PRO A 336 50.17 25.14 -16.99
N ALA A 337 50.00 24.13 -16.13
CA ALA A 337 51.12 23.54 -15.39
C ALA A 337 52.15 22.88 -16.32
N LYS A 338 51.70 22.23 -17.41
CA LYS A 338 52.58 21.67 -18.46
C LYS A 338 53.22 22.78 -19.31
N ALA A 339 52.47 23.82 -19.67
CA ALA A 339 52.99 24.96 -20.42
C ALA A 339 54.08 25.72 -19.64
N ALA A 340 53.86 25.98 -18.35
CA ALA A 340 54.84 26.61 -17.46
C ALA A 340 56.12 25.77 -17.28
N ARG A 341 56.03 24.44 -17.33
CA ARG A 341 57.20 23.54 -17.31
C ARG A 341 57.96 23.52 -18.64
N ALA A 342 57.29 23.73 -19.77
CA ALA A 342 57.91 23.74 -21.11
C ALA A 342 58.54 25.09 -21.48
N GLU A 343 58.03 26.20 -20.93
CA GLU A 343 58.51 27.57 -21.14
C GLU A 343 60.03 27.77 -20.92
N PRO A 344 60.67 27.29 -19.82
CA PRO A 344 62.10 27.48 -19.62
C PRO A 344 62.97 26.69 -20.61
N PHE A 345 62.49 25.54 -21.11
CA PHE A 345 63.20 24.77 -22.13
C PHE A 345 63.15 25.47 -23.49
N ALA A 346 61.99 26.00 -23.89
CA ALA A 346 61.85 26.75 -25.13
C ALA A 346 62.68 28.06 -25.12
N ARG A 347 62.73 28.76 -23.98
CA ARG A 347 63.56 29.98 -23.82
C ARG A 347 65.06 29.70 -23.93
N ARG A 348 65.55 28.58 -23.39
CA ARG A 348 66.97 28.19 -23.53
C ARG A 348 67.32 27.86 -24.99
N ALA A 349 66.47 27.09 -25.67
CA ALA A 349 66.69 26.74 -27.07
C ALA A 349 66.73 27.98 -28.00
N LEU A 350 65.90 29.00 -27.74
CA LEU A 350 65.94 30.26 -28.47
C LEU A 350 67.22 31.05 -28.21
N ALA A 351 67.65 31.16 -26.95
CA ALA A 351 68.89 31.87 -26.60
C ALA A 351 70.15 31.20 -27.19
N ASP A 352 70.18 29.87 -27.26
CA ASP A 352 71.29 29.12 -27.86
C ASP A 352 71.31 29.29 -29.39
N ALA A 353 70.14 29.34 -30.04
CA ALA A 353 70.03 29.62 -31.48
C ALA A 353 70.40 31.06 -31.84
N GLU A 354 70.11 32.04 -30.99
CA GLU A 354 70.50 33.44 -31.18
C GLU A 354 72.03 33.63 -31.06
N LYS A 355 72.68 32.95 -30.12
CA LYS A 355 74.15 32.95 -29.98
C LYS A 355 74.83 32.33 -31.20
N ALA A 356 74.34 31.18 -31.67
CA ALA A 356 74.88 30.52 -32.85
C ALA A 356 74.75 31.38 -34.13
N ARG A 357 73.67 32.18 -34.23
CA ARG A 357 73.50 33.14 -35.35
C ARG A 357 74.47 34.32 -35.24
N ALA A 358 74.73 34.84 -34.05
CA ALA A 358 75.68 35.94 -33.84
C ALA A 358 77.14 35.52 -34.10
N GLU A 359 77.51 34.28 -33.77
CA GLU A 359 78.84 33.71 -34.04
C GLU A 359 79.06 33.52 -35.56
N ALA A 360 78.07 33.00 -36.28
CA ALA A 360 78.13 32.84 -37.73
C ALA A 360 78.16 34.19 -38.51
N GLU A 361 77.59 35.25 -37.93
CA GLU A 361 77.58 36.61 -38.51
C GLU A 361 78.90 37.37 -38.28
N LEU A 362 79.71 36.94 -37.30
CA LEU A 362 81.07 37.43 -37.04
C LEU A 362 82.13 36.72 -37.89
N GLU A 363 81.95 35.42 -38.16
CA GLU A 363 82.84 34.65 -39.05
C GLU A 363 82.73 35.07 -40.52
N ARG A 364 81.53 35.47 -41.00
CA ARG A 364 81.31 35.95 -42.37
C ARG A 364 81.94 37.31 -42.71
N LYS A 365 82.49 38.04 -41.73
CA LYS A 365 83.07 39.39 -41.93
C LYS A 365 84.60 39.38 -42.04
N LEU A 366 85.25 38.21 -42.03
CA LEU A 366 86.71 38.07 -42.03
C LEU A 366 87.31 37.37 -43.26
N GLU A 367 86.51 37.05 -44.28
CA GLU A 367 86.98 36.23 -45.43
C GLU A 367 87.04 36.94 -46.79
N GLU A 368 86.92 38.28 -46.86
CA GLU A 368 87.03 39.01 -48.13
C GLU A 368 88.35 39.78 -48.25
N ASP A 369 89.41 39.10 -48.71
CA ASP A 369 90.54 39.69 -49.44
C ASP A 369 91.47 38.58 -50.01
N ARG A 370 91.43 38.32 -51.34
CA ARG A 370 92.58 37.93 -52.20
C ARG A 370 92.21 37.68 -53.68
N GLU A 371 92.81 38.53 -54.51
CA GLU A 371 93.48 38.24 -55.78
C GLU A 371 92.72 38.22 -57.12
N SER A 372 93.29 38.99 -58.04
CA SER A 372 92.67 39.62 -59.20
C SER A 372 93.16 39.05 -60.55
N SER A 373 93.65 37.81 -60.60
CA SER A 373 93.93 37.11 -61.86
C SER A 373 93.24 35.75 -62.00
N ASP A 374 92.63 35.27 -60.92
CA ASP A 374 91.55 34.29 -60.99
C ASP A 374 90.22 34.92 -61.44
N LEU A 375 90.17 36.23 -61.73
CA LEU A 375 88.93 36.99 -62.01
C LEU A 375 87.99 36.35 -63.03
N ALA A 376 88.43 35.55 -64.00
CA ALA A 376 87.50 34.87 -64.91
C ALA A 376 86.93 33.57 -64.33
N PHE A 377 87.76 32.74 -63.69
CA PHE A 377 87.33 31.51 -63.02
C PHE A 377 86.61 31.82 -61.69
N LEU A 378 87.10 32.80 -60.93
CA LEU A 378 86.38 33.46 -59.85
C LEU A 378 85.13 34.16 -60.36
N ARG A 379 85.06 34.84 -61.51
CA ARG A 379 83.76 35.37 -62.01
C ARG A 379 82.79 34.26 -62.39
N GLN A 380 83.27 33.15 -62.95
CA GLN A 380 82.42 32.00 -63.27
C GLN A 380 81.96 31.29 -62.00
N ARG A 381 82.87 31.09 -61.04
CA ARG A 381 82.60 30.52 -59.72
C ARG A 381 81.73 31.45 -58.86
N LEU A 382 81.97 32.76 -58.86
CA LEU A 382 81.06 33.77 -58.28
C LEU A 382 79.72 33.71 -59.00
N ALA A 383 79.68 33.58 -60.34
CA ALA A 383 78.41 33.50 -61.05
C ALA A 383 77.65 32.20 -60.74
N GLU A 384 78.34 31.09 -60.47
CA GLU A 384 77.76 29.84 -60.01
C GLU A 384 77.34 29.93 -58.53
N GLU A 385 78.16 30.50 -57.66
CA GLU A 385 77.86 30.76 -56.25
C GLU A 385 76.67 31.73 -56.12
N MET A 386 76.63 32.83 -56.88
CA MET A 386 75.49 33.75 -56.95
C MET A 386 74.22 33.07 -57.51
N LYS A 387 74.37 32.12 -58.43
CA LYS A 387 73.23 31.31 -58.92
C LYS A 387 72.76 30.33 -57.85
N ASP A 388 73.66 29.73 -57.10
CA ASP A 388 73.34 28.76 -56.05
C ASP A 388 72.79 29.45 -54.80
N GLU A 389 73.29 30.62 -54.43
CA GLU A 389 72.69 31.53 -53.45
C GLU A 389 71.30 31.99 -53.93
N GLY A 390 71.16 32.32 -55.21
CA GLY A 390 69.86 32.63 -55.82
C GLY A 390 68.86 31.48 -55.68
N LYS A 391 69.27 30.25 -55.97
CA LYS A 391 68.44 29.04 -55.77
C LYS A 391 68.14 28.79 -54.29
N GLN A 392 69.11 28.96 -53.40
CA GLN A 392 68.92 28.79 -51.95
C GLN A 392 67.92 29.82 -51.41
N HIS A 393 68.06 31.09 -51.79
CA HIS A 393 67.10 32.14 -51.43
C HIS A 393 65.71 31.84 -51.99
N GLN A 394 65.60 31.38 -53.23
CA GLN A 394 64.33 31.00 -53.82
C GLN A 394 63.69 29.80 -53.08
N GLN A 395 64.48 28.81 -52.68
CA GLN A 395 64.02 27.70 -51.85
C GLN A 395 63.60 28.16 -50.46
N ASP A 396 64.32 29.10 -49.85
CA ASP A 396 64.00 29.60 -48.52
C ASP A 396 62.78 30.51 -48.52
N ILE A 397 62.55 31.28 -49.59
CA ILE A 397 61.29 31.99 -49.81
C ILE A 397 60.15 30.97 -49.95
N ALA A 398 60.31 29.94 -50.80
CA ALA A 398 59.29 28.91 -50.97
C ALA A 398 58.98 28.15 -49.66
N LYS A 399 59.99 27.87 -48.81
CA LYS A 399 59.79 27.27 -47.49
C LYS A 399 59.05 28.22 -46.54
N ARG A 400 59.35 29.53 -46.57
CA ARG A 400 58.66 30.54 -45.77
C ARG A 400 57.21 30.69 -46.20
N ASP A 401 56.95 30.78 -47.51
CA ASP A 401 55.61 30.86 -48.07
C ASP A 401 54.80 29.60 -47.73
N TYR A 402 55.40 28.41 -47.85
CA TYR A 402 54.76 27.16 -47.42
C TYR A 402 54.44 27.16 -45.92
N ALA A 403 55.33 27.68 -45.06
CA ALA A 403 55.08 27.77 -43.64
C ALA A 403 53.94 28.74 -43.31
N VAL A 404 53.87 29.89 -44.00
CA VAL A 404 52.80 30.88 -43.86
C VAL A 404 51.46 30.33 -44.36
N ASP A 405 51.46 29.61 -45.48
CA ASP A 405 50.25 28.94 -45.99
C ASP A 405 49.75 27.84 -45.03
N GLN A 406 50.67 27.10 -44.42
CA GLN A 406 50.33 26.09 -43.43
C GLN A 406 49.76 26.70 -42.14
N THR A 407 50.29 27.82 -41.65
CA THR A 407 49.70 28.51 -40.49
C THR A 407 48.37 29.17 -40.86
N GLY A 408 48.26 29.76 -42.05
CA GLY A 408 47.01 30.31 -42.58
C GLY A 408 45.90 29.26 -42.64
N LYS A 409 46.18 28.06 -43.17
CA LYS A 409 45.22 26.93 -43.21
C LYS A 409 44.82 26.45 -41.82
N LYS A 410 45.76 26.39 -40.86
CA LYS A 410 45.45 26.01 -39.47
C LYS A 410 44.52 27.03 -38.82
N HIS A 411 44.83 28.32 -38.92
CA HIS A 411 43.98 29.37 -38.37
C HIS A 411 42.62 29.43 -39.06
N GLN A 412 42.55 29.19 -40.37
CA GLN A 412 41.28 29.09 -41.09
C GLN A 412 40.44 27.89 -40.62
N ALA A 413 41.06 26.75 -40.35
CA ALA A 413 40.39 25.57 -39.80
C ALA A 413 39.91 25.79 -38.36
N GLU A 414 40.73 26.42 -37.50
CA GLU A 414 40.35 26.79 -36.14
C GLU A 414 39.18 27.79 -36.11
N LEU A 415 39.20 28.80 -36.99
CA LEU A 415 38.09 29.74 -37.13
C LEU A 415 36.81 29.04 -37.60
N ALA A 416 36.93 28.08 -38.53
CA ALA A 416 35.78 27.30 -38.97
C ALA A 416 35.20 26.44 -37.83
N GLN A 417 36.06 25.76 -37.05
CA GLN A 417 35.64 24.99 -35.87
C GLN A 417 34.95 25.85 -34.82
N LEU A 418 35.53 27.01 -34.45
CA LEU A 418 34.91 27.94 -33.51
C LEU A 418 33.57 28.48 -34.03
N SER A 419 33.46 28.68 -35.34
CA SER A 419 32.19 29.11 -35.96
C SER A 419 31.11 28.04 -35.90
N GLU A 420 31.48 26.76 -36.08
CA GLU A 420 30.58 25.61 -35.99
C GLU A 420 30.14 25.35 -34.55
N GLU A 421 31.05 25.44 -33.59
CA GLU A 421 30.73 25.35 -32.16
C GLU A 421 29.76 26.46 -31.75
N LEU A 422 30.02 27.71 -32.15
CA LEU A 422 29.14 28.85 -31.85
C LEU A 422 27.75 28.67 -32.48
N GLN A 423 27.69 28.11 -33.69
CA GLN A 423 26.43 27.77 -34.33
C GLN A 423 25.69 26.65 -33.60
N SER A 424 26.37 25.58 -33.18
CA SER A 424 25.76 24.51 -32.39
C SER A 424 25.21 25.03 -31.05
N GLN A 425 25.90 25.98 -30.41
CA GLN A 425 25.44 26.60 -29.16
C GLN A 425 24.22 27.49 -29.39
N ARG A 426 24.12 28.15 -30.55
CA ARG A 426 22.90 28.89 -30.93
C ARG A 426 21.73 27.93 -31.13
N ASP A 427 21.96 26.80 -31.78
CA ASP A 427 20.94 25.79 -32.05
C ASP A 427 20.49 25.05 -30.78
N THR A 428 21.39 24.79 -29.83
CA THR A 428 20.99 24.27 -28.51
C THR A 428 20.16 25.30 -27.75
N MET A 429 20.51 26.58 -27.84
CA MET A 429 19.77 27.65 -27.18
C MET A 429 18.42 27.94 -27.85
N SER A 430 18.25 27.69 -29.16
CA SER A 430 16.94 27.76 -29.80
C SER A 430 16.05 26.59 -29.36
N ARG A 431 16.59 25.36 -29.32
CA ARG A 431 15.88 24.16 -28.85
C ARG A 431 15.41 24.30 -27.40
N LEU A 432 16.28 24.72 -26.48
CA LEU A 432 15.91 24.94 -25.07
C LEU A 432 14.82 26.01 -24.90
N ARG A 433 14.80 27.04 -25.75
CA ARG A 433 13.72 28.05 -25.74
C ARG A 433 12.40 27.46 -26.25
N GLU A 434 12.44 26.61 -27.27
CA GLU A 434 11.25 25.93 -27.78
C GLU A 434 10.70 24.93 -26.75
N GLU A 435 11.56 24.14 -26.11
CA GLU A 435 11.19 23.25 -25.01
C GLU A 435 10.60 24.04 -23.84
N SER A 436 11.20 25.18 -23.47
CA SER A 436 10.64 26.05 -22.44
C SER A 436 9.26 26.60 -22.81
N ARG A 437 8.98 26.86 -24.09
CA ARG A 437 7.64 27.25 -24.56
C ARG A 437 6.66 26.07 -24.50
N ARG A 438 7.10 24.88 -24.91
CA ARG A 438 6.29 23.64 -24.85
C ARG A 438 5.91 23.27 -23.42
N LEU A 439 6.86 23.30 -22.49
CA LEU A 439 6.62 23.03 -21.08
C LEU A 439 5.64 24.04 -20.46
N ARG A 440 5.70 25.31 -20.88
CA ARG A 440 4.72 26.31 -20.44
C ARG A 440 3.32 26.02 -20.98
N SER A 441 3.19 25.67 -22.26
CA SER A 441 1.88 25.29 -22.81
C SER A 441 1.32 24.02 -22.16
N GLU A 442 2.17 23.01 -21.90
CA GLU A 442 1.76 21.79 -21.20
C GLU A 442 1.34 22.08 -19.76
N TYR A 443 2.04 22.99 -19.08
CA TYR A 443 1.65 23.48 -17.75
C TYR A 443 0.29 24.18 -17.78
N ASP A 444 0.07 25.09 -18.72
CA ASP A 444 -1.20 25.80 -18.88
C ASP A 444 -2.36 24.83 -19.20
N GLU A 445 -2.13 23.85 -20.08
CA GLU A 445 -3.11 22.78 -20.37
C GLU A 445 -3.40 21.91 -19.15
N LEU A 446 -2.39 21.54 -18.39
CA LEU A 446 -2.56 20.75 -17.16
C LEU A 446 -3.32 21.54 -16.10
N GLN A 447 -3.05 22.84 -16.00
CA GLN A 447 -3.76 23.73 -15.08
C GLN A 447 -5.24 23.89 -15.47
N LEU A 448 -5.55 24.03 -16.76
CA LEU A 448 -6.93 24.04 -17.24
C LEU A 448 -7.68 22.74 -16.90
N ARG A 449 -7.03 21.58 -17.07
CA ARG A 449 -7.63 20.29 -16.69
C ARG A 449 -7.86 20.19 -15.19
N TYR A 450 -6.91 20.66 -14.38
CA TYR A 450 -7.08 20.71 -12.94
C TYR A 450 -8.26 21.59 -12.54
N ASP A 451 -8.40 22.77 -13.15
CA ASP A 451 -9.52 23.68 -12.89
C ASP A 451 -10.86 23.05 -13.30
N ASP A 452 -10.91 22.33 -14.42
CA ASP A 452 -12.09 21.55 -14.85
C ASP A 452 -12.42 20.41 -13.86
N GLU A 453 -11.41 19.70 -13.35
CA GLU A 453 -11.57 18.66 -12.33
C GLU A 453 -12.05 19.23 -10.99
N VAL A 454 -11.56 20.39 -10.60
CA VAL A 454 -12.04 21.10 -9.39
C VAL A 454 -13.48 21.55 -9.58
N TYR A 455 -13.82 22.09 -10.75
CA TYR A 455 -15.18 22.52 -11.08
C TYR A 455 -16.17 21.33 -11.07
N THR A 456 -15.80 20.23 -11.74
CA THR A 456 -16.59 19.00 -11.74
C THR A 456 -16.64 18.35 -10.35
N GLY A 457 -15.57 18.42 -9.57
CA GLY A 457 -15.53 18.01 -8.17
C GLY A 457 -16.55 18.75 -7.29
N GLY A 458 -16.80 20.03 -7.58
CA GLY A 458 -17.89 20.80 -6.96
C GLY A 458 -19.29 20.26 -7.28
N SER A 459 -19.53 19.77 -8.50
CA SER A 459 -20.78 19.09 -8.87
C SER A 459 -20.94 17.77 -8.12
N TRP A 460 -19.89 16.94 -8.09
CA TRP A 460 -19.88 15.67 -7.36
C TRP A 460 -20.09 15.86 -5.85
N LYS A 461 -19.56 16.94 -5.28
CA LYS A 461 -19.79 17.28 -3.86
C LYS A 461 -21.27 17.57 -3.60
N LYS A 462 -21.91 18.38 -4.45
CA LYS A 462 -23.35 18.67 -4.34
C LYS A 462 -24.21 17.41 -4.53
N ASP A 463 -23.86 16.55 -5.47
CA ASP A 463 -24.58 15.29 -5.68
C ASP A 463 -24.36 14.30 -4.54
N LYS A 464 -23.17 14.25 -3.95
CA LYS A 464 -22.89 13.49 -2.74
C LYS A 464 -23.71 13.98 -1.56
N GLU A 465 -23.83 15.30 -1.36
CA GLU A 465 -24.68 15.89 -0.32
C GLU A 465 -26.17 15.54 -0.55
N ARG A 466 -26.66 15.63 -1.80
CA ARG A 466 -28.03 15.23 -2.17
C ARG A 466 -28.31 13.74 -1.98
N LEU A 467 -27.36 12.87 -2.29
CA LEU A 467 -27.49 11.44 -2.04
C LEU A 467 -27.38 11.14 -0.55
N GLY A 468 -26.54 11.87 0.19
CA GLY A 468 -26.43 11.79 1.64
C GLY A 468 -27.73 12.12 2.35
N THR A 469 -28.44 13.18 1.95
CA THR A 469 -29.76 13.50 2.51
C THR A 469 -30.80 12.43 2.18
N LYS A 470 -30.84 11.94 0.93
CA LYS A 470 -31.73 10.83 0.55
C LYS A 470 -31.48 9.56 1.36
N ILE A 471 -30.22 9.22 1.61
CA ILE A 471 -29.86 8.08 2.46
C ILE A 471 -30.35 8.32 3.89
N GLN A 472 -30.13 9.51 4.46
CA GLN A 472 -30.64 9.84 5.80
C GLN A 472 -32.16 9.73 5.89
N ASP A 473 -32.90 10.20 4.89
CA ASP A 473 -34.36 10.12 4.88
C ASP A 473 -34.85 8.68 4.77
N VAL A 474 -34.21 7.85 3.94
CA VAL A 474 -34.50 6.41 3.85
C VAL A 474 -34.16 5.69 5.15
N THR A 475 -33.04 6.02 5.79
CA THR A 475 -32.67 5.44 7.10
C THR A 475 -33.69 5.82 8.17
N LYS A 476 -34.11 7.08 8.24
CA LYS A 476 -35.17 7.51 9.19
C LYS A 476 -36.49 6.77 8.95
N ALA A 477 -36.89 6.60 7.68
CA ALA A 477 -38.09 5.84 7.35
C ALA A 477 -37.96 4.35 7.74
N TYR A 478 -36.78 3.77 7.53
CA TYR A 478 -36.48 2.40 7.96
C TYR A 478 -36.53 2.26 9.48
N ASP A 479 -35.88 3.15 10.24
CA ASP A 479 -35.87 3.12 11.70
C ASP A 479 -37.28 3.30 12.28
N ALA A 480 -38.09 4.19 11.69
CA ALA A 480 -39.51 4.33 12.06
C ALA A 480 -40.30 3.04 11.79
N SER A 481 -40.04 2.37 10.67
CA SER A 481 -40.67 1.07 10.36
C SER A 481 -40.27 -0.03 11.34
N VAL A 482 -39.00 -0.06 11.76
CA VAL A 482 -38.48 -1.03 12.74
C VAL A 482 -39.07 -0.75 14.12
N ALA A 483 -39.19 0.52 14.53
CA ALA A 483 -39.84 0.90 15.78
C ALA A 483 -41.31 0.45 15.80
N ALA A 484 -42.06 0.69 14.72
CA ALA A 484 -43.44 0.23 14.59
C ALA A 484 -43.54 -1.31 14.64
N GLN A 485 -42.61 -2.04 14.02
CA GLN A 485 -42.55 -3.50 14.11
C GLN A 485 -42.26 -3.98 15.54
N ALA A 486 -41.39 -3.31 16.28
CA ALA A 486 -41.09 -3.63 17.67
C ALA A 486 -42.32 -3.41 18.58
N GLU A 487 -43.07 -2.32 18.36
CA GLU A 487 -44.34 -2.07 19.06
C GLU A 487 -45.37 -3.16 18.76
N GLN A 488 -45.53 -3.55 17.48
CA GLN A 488 -46.41 -4.65 17.09
C GLN A 488 -46.00 -5.97 17.73
N GLN A 489 -44.70 -6.28 17.78
CA GLN A 489 -44.20 -7.48 18.47
C GLN A 489 -44.51 -7.46 19.97
N SER A 490 -44.34 -6.32 20.63
CA SER A 490 -44.70 -6.16 22.05
C SER A 490 -46.20 -6.40 22.29
N GLN A 491 -47.06 -5.83 21.43
CA GLN A 491 -48.51 -6.08 21.47
C GLN A 491 -48.84 -7.56 21.27
N ILE A 492 -48.20 -8.23 20.31
CA ILE A 492 -48.38 -9.66 20.06
C ILE A 492 -47.99 -10.46 21.31
N VAL A 493 -46.87 -10.15 21.96
CA VAL A 493 -46.41 -10.85 23.17
C VAL A 493 -47.39 -10.67 24.33
N SER A 494 -47.93 -9.46 24.51
CA SER A 494 -48.96 -9.16 25.52
C SER A 494 -50.27 -9.93 25.26
N LEU A 495 -50.74 -9.94 24.01
CA LEU A 495 -51.93 -10.74 23.64
C LEU A 495 -51.69 -12.24 23.83
N HIS A 496 -50.48 -12.72 23.57
CA HIS A 496 -50.11 -14.11 23.84
C HIS A 496 -50.04 -14.43 25.34
N SER A 497 -49.63 -13.50 26.21
CA SER A 497 -49.69 -13.72 27.66
C SER A 497 -51.12 -13.75 28.17
N GLN A 498 -51.98 -12.83 27.72
CA GLN A 498 -53.41 -12.84 28.03
C GLN A 498 -54.07 -14.15 27.57
N ALA A 499 -53.76 -14.63 26.37
CA ALA A 499 -54.27 -15.92 25.89
C ALA A 499 -53.79 -17.11 26.72
N ARG A 500 -52.56 -17.06 27.29
CA ARG A 500 -52.07 -18.09 28.21
C ARG A 500 -52.76 -18.02 29.57
N GLU A 501 -52.98 -16.83 30.11
CA GLU A 501 -53.72 -16.63 31.36
C GLU A 501 -55.15 -17.14 31.23
N LEU A 502 -55.87 -16.78 30.18
CA LEU A 502 -57.22 -17.28 29.91
C LEU A 502 -57.26 -18.81 29.75
N ARG A 503 -56.25 -19.40 29.11
CA ARG A 503 -56.11 -20.87 29.04
C ARG A 503 -55.85 -21.51 30.41
N SER A 504 -55.06 -20.86 31.27
CA SER A 504 -54.85 -21.33 32.65
C SER A 504 -56.15 -21.29 33.43
N VAL A 505 -56.85 -20.16 33.42
CA VAL A 505 -58.16 -20.01 34.09
C VAL A 505 -59.17 -21.03 33.57
N LEU A 506 -59.19 -21.30 32.26
CA LEU A 506 -60.04 -22.34 31.69
C LEU A 506 -59.68 -23.73 32.22
N ASN A 507 -58.39 -24.07 32.27
CA ASN A 507 -57.94 -25.34 32.83
C ASN A 507 -58.30 -25.45 34.32
N ASP A 508 -58.11 -24.40 35.11
CA ASP A 508 -58.45 -24.38 36.54
C ASP A 508 -59.96 -24.61 36.72
N ALA A 509 -60.79 -23.88 35.96
CA ALA A 509 -62.25 -24.07 35.96
C ALA A 509 -62.66 -25.49 35.49
N GLU A 510 -61.96 -26.06 34.51
CA GLU A 510 -62.16 -27.45 34.09
C GLU A 510 -61.79 -28.43 35.22
N THR A 511 -60.67 -28.21 35.92
CA THR A 511 -60.28 -29.04 37.06
C THR A 511 -61.31 -28.94 38.18
N ASP A 512 -61.76 -27.73 38.55
CA ASP A 512 -62.84 -27.49 39.50
C ASP A 512 -64.11 -28.23 39.07
N ARG A 513 -64.47 -28.17 37.79
CA ARG A 513 -65.62 -28.93 37.25
C ARG A 513 -65.47 -30.44 37.41
N THR A 514 -64.26 -30.99 37.36
CA THR A 514 -64.01 -32.42 37.63
C THR A 514 -63.96 -32.76 39.12
N LEU A 515 -63.56 -31.80 39.98
CA LEU A 515 -63.51 -31.95 41.43
C LEU A 515 -64.90 -31.82 42.06
N LEU A 516 -65.76 -30.91 41.58
CA LEU A 516 -67.13 -30.71 42.05
C LEU A 516 -67.98 -32.00 42.14
N PRO A 517 -68.01 -32.92 41.16
CA PRO A 517 -68.74 -34.17 41.31
C PRO A 517 -68.08 -35.12 42.31
N LYS A 518 -66.75 -35.05 42.52
CA LYS A 518 -66.07 -35.81 43.58
C LYS A 518 -66.42 -35.24 44.95
N ALA A 519 -66.34 -33.92 45.13
CA ALA A 519 -66.76 -33.23 46.34
C ALA A 519 -68.24 -33.46 46.64
N ARG A 520 -69.11 -33.44 45.63
CA ARG A 520 -70.53 -33.79 45.78
C ARG A 520 -70.73 -35.23 46.25
N ARG A 521 -70.00 -36.20 45.68
CA ARG A 521 -70.04 -37.59 46.16
C ARG A 521 -69.47 -37.74 47.56
N ALA A 522 -68.39 -37.01 47.89
CA ALA A 522 -67.79 -36.99 49.21
C ALA A 522 -68.76 -36.40 50.24
N LEU A 523 -69.40 -35.26 49.96
CA LEU A 523 -70.45 -34.68 50.81
C LEU A 523 -71.69 -35.58 50.92
N GLN A 524 -72.06 -36.30 49.86
CA GLN A 524 -73.10 -37.34 49.95
C GLN A 524 -72.68 -38.48 50.88
N ALA A 525 -71.43 -38.94 50.77
CA ALA A 525 -70.87 -39.95 51.65
C ALA A 525 -70.67 -39.45 53.08
N GLU A 526 -70.32 -38.19 53.31
CA GLU A 526 -70.24 -37.56 54.63
C GLU A 526 -71.63 -37.31 55.22
N LEU A 527 -72.65 -36.99 54.42
CA LEU A 527 -74.03 -36.96 54.91
C LEU A 527 -74.55 -38.36 55.26
N GLU A 528 -74.11 -39.39 54.55
CA GLU A 528 -74.34 -40.80 54.90
C GLU A 528 -73.51 -41.22 56.13
N ALA A 529 -72.28 -40.74 56.26
CA ALA A 529 -71.40 -41.02 57.38
C ALA A 529 -71.82 -40.25 58.64
N ILE A 530 -72.20 -38.97 58.59
CA ILE A 530 -72.78 -38.20 59.71
C ILE A 530 -74.11 -38.79 60.16
N LYS A 531 -74.89 -39.39 59.25
CA LYS A 531 -76.05 -40.23 59.64
C LYS A 531 -75.62 -41.46 60.44
N MET A 532 -74.41 -41.99 60.24
CA MET A 532 -73.83 -43.12 60.97
C MET A 532 -72.95 -42.71 62.17
N ASP A 533 -72.40 -41.49 62.17
CA ASP A 533 -71.32 -40.99 63.02
C ASP A 533 -71.78 -39.87 63.96
N HIS A 534 -73.09 -39.71 64.19
CA HIS A 534 -73.65 -38.76 65.17
C HIS A 534 -73.24 -39.04 66.64
N VAL A 535 -72.18 -39.84 66.85
CA VAL A 535 -71.71 -40.23 68.18
C VAL A 535 -70.23 -39.91 68.44
N ASP A 536 -69.27 -39.95 67.49
CA ASP A 536 -67.86 -40.11 67.94
C ASP A 536 -66.73 -39.23 67.32
N THR A 537 -66.96 -38.28 66.41
CA THR A 537 -65.84 -37.65 65.64
C THR A 537 -65.52 -36.18 65.91
N ASN A 538 -65.95 -35.57 67.01
CA ASN A 538 -65.74 -34.11 67.21
C ASN A 538 -64.43 -33.71 67.94
N ARG A 539 -63.43 -34.59 68.05
CA ARG A 539 -62.17 -34.30 68.77
C ARG A 539 -60.86 -34.60 68.05
N MET A 540 -60.85 -35.41 66.98
CA MET A 540 -59.60 -35.80 66.29
C MET A 540 -59.32 -35.01 65.00
N SER A 541 -60.31 -34.28 64.47
CA SER A 541 -60.20 -33.48 63.24
C SER A 541 -59.42 -32.18 63.45
N SER A 542 -59.64 -31.49 64.57
CA SER A 542 -59.04 -30.17 64.87
C SER A 542 -57.50 -30.23 64.96
N ASP A 543 -56.93 -31.31 65.48
CA ASP A 543 -55.47 -31.43 65.62
C ASP A 543 -54.78 -31.70 64.27
N THR A 544 -55.43 -32.43 63.36
CA THR A 544 -54.89 -32.70 62.02
C THR A 544 -54.93 -31.46 61.11
N GLU A 545 -55.98 -30.64 61.24
CA GLU A 545 -56.11 -29.39 60.48
C GLU A 545 -55.08 -28.34 60.93
N VAL A 546 -54.82 -28.23 62.23
CA VAL A 546 -53.78 -27.34 62.77
C VAL A 546 -52.39 -27.74 62.28
N GLN A 547 -52.10 -29.05 62.16
CA GLN A 547 -50.83 -29.52 61.60
C GLN A 547 -50.70 -29.24 60.10
N ARG A 548 -51.77 -29.42 59.32
CA ARG A 548 -51.78 -29.07 57.89
C ARG A 548 -51.52 -27.58 57.66
N LEU A 549 -52.21 -26.72 58.40
CA LEU A 549 -52.05 -25.27 58.30
C LEU A 549 -50.65 -24.80 58.72
N ARG A 550 -49.99 -25.50 59.66
CA ARG A 550 -48.59 -25.21 60.02
C ARG A 550 -47.61 -25.56 58.89
N LEU A 551 -47.83 -26.66 58.18
CA LEU A 551 -47.00 -27.03 57.03
C LEU A 551 -47.22 -26.08 55.85
N GLU A 552 -48.47 -25.73 55.55
CA GLU A 552 -48.79 -24.74 54.51
C GLU A 552 -48.19 -23.36 54.83
N LYS A 553 -48.24 -22.93 56.09
CA LYS A 553 -47.57 -21.70 56.53
C LYS A 553 -46.05 -21.77 56.27
N GLN A 554 -45.41 -22.90 56.59
CA GLN A 554 -43.97 -23.07 56.39
C GLN A 554 -43.59 -23.11 54.89
N ASP A 555 -44.42 -23.71 54.04
CA ASP A 555 -44.22 -23.75 52.59
C ASP A 555 -44.43 -22.36 51.95
N LEU A 556 -45.40 -21.57 52.45
CA LEU A 556 -45.60 -20.19 52.06
C LEU A 556 -44.44 -19.28 52.50
N GLU A 557 -43.92 -19.48 53.71
CA GLU A 557 -42.73 -18.76 54.21
C GLU A 557 -41.50 -19.05 53.33
N ARG A 558 -41.25 -20.32 53.00
CA ARG A 558 -40.15 -20.70 52.09
C ARG A 558 -40.35 -20.11 50.69
N SER A 559 -41.57 -20.12 50.17
CA SER A 559 -41.87 -19.52 48.86
C SER A 559 -41.67 -18.00 48.87
N LEU A 560 -41.99 -17.33 49.98
CA LEU A 560 -41.78 -15.90 50.15
C LEU A 560 -40.28 -15.56 50.22
N GLU A 561 -39.48 -16.34 50.94
CA GLU A 561 -38.02 -16.22 50.98
C GLU A 561 -37.40 -16.41 49.58
N GLU A 562 -37.83 -17.43 48.83
CA GLU A 562 -37.37 -17.65 47.45
C GLU A 562 -37.71 -16.48 46.51
N GLN A 563 -38.88 -15.86 46.67
CA GLN A 563 -39.22 -14.66 45.90
C GLN A 563 -38.39 -13.45 46.36
N GLY A 564 -38.11 -13.34 47.67
CA GLY A 564 -37.21 -12.34 48.23
C GLY A 564 -35.79 -12.44 47.66
N ASP A 565 -35.26 -13.65 47.52
CA ASP A 565 -33.95 -13.90 46.91
C ASP A 565 -33.95 -13.59 45.41
N ARG A 566 -35.02 -13.93 44.68
CA ARG A 566 -35.17 -13.59 43.25
C ARG A 566 -35.19 -12.08 43.04
N VAL A 567 -35.94 -11.34 43.85
CA VAL A 567 -36.00 -9.87 43.80
C VAL A 567 -34.65 -9.27 44.19
N SER A 568 -33.98 -9.79 45.21
CA SER A 568 -32.65 -9.31 45.62
C SER A 568 -31.61 -9.52 44.52
N MET A 569 -31.57 -10.70 43.90
CA MET A 569 -30.69 -10.97 42.76
C MET A 569 -31.02 -10.09 41.54
N ALA A 570 -32.30 -9.81 41.28
CA ALA A 570 -32.71 -8.90 40.21
C ALA A 570 -32.26 -7.46 40.51
N PHE A 571 -32.39 -7.01 41.76
CA PHE A 571 -31.97 -5.70 42.20
C PHE A 571 -30.44 -5.52 42.14
N GLU A 572 -29.66 -6.54 42.52
CA GLU A 572 -28.21 -6.51 42.36
C GLU A 572 -27.78 -6.44 40.89
N ARG A 573 -28.47 -7.15 39.99
CA ARG A 573 -28.21 -7.07 38.53
C ARG A 573 -28.57 -5.70 37.98
N MET A 574 -29.70 -5.13 38.40
CA MET A 574 -30.11 -3.78 38.04
C MET A 574 -29.04 -2.77 38.49
N LYS A 575 -28.61 -2.84 39.75
CA LYS A 575 -27.60 -1.93 40.32
C LYS A 575 -26.25 -2.02 39.60
N LYS A 576 -25.82 -3.23 39.20
CA LYS A 576 -24.60 -3.43 38.38
C LYS A 576 -24.75 -2.85 36.96
N ALA A 577 -25.93 -2.99 36.36
CA ALA A 577 -26.21 -2.39 35.05
C ALA A 577 -26.26 -0.85 35.14
N GLU A 578 -26.84 -0.29 36.20
CA GLU A 578 -26.85 1.14 36.48
C GLU A 578 -25.44 1.70 36.71
N SER A 579 -24.58 1.02 37.48
CA SER A 579 -23.19 1.44 37.64
C SER A 579 -22.43 1.46 36.32
N TYR A 580 -22.63 0.44 35.47
CA TYR A 580 -22.00 0.38 34.15
C TYR A 580 -22.51 1.50 33.21
N ALA A 581 -23.82 1.76 33.24
CA ALA A 581 -24.41 2.87 32.48
C ALA A 581 -23.84 4.24 32.93
N ASN A 582 -23.66 4.44 34.24
CA ASN A 582 -23.04 5.65 34.79
C ASN A 582 -21.57 5.79 34.38
N GLU A 583 -20.79 4.70 34.40
CA GLU A 583 -19.41 4.70 33.93
C GLU A 583 -19.32 5.08 32.44
N CYS A 584 -20.17 4.48 31.59
CA CYS A 584 -20.24 4.86 30.17
C CYS A 584 -20.65 6.32 29.97
N GLN A 585 -21.57 6.86 30.78
CA GLN A 585 -21.93 8.28 30.73
C GLN A 585 -20.75 9.19 31.10
N ILE A 586 -19.96 8.83 32.11
CA ILE A 586 -18.76 9.56 32.51
C ILE A 586 -17.70 9.53 31.39
N GLU A 587 -17.46 8.37 30.78
CA GLU A 587 -16.53 8.22 29.65
C GLU A 587 -16.97 9.05 28.44
N LEU A 588 -18.27 9.02 28.09
CA LEU A 588 -18.82 9.89 27.04
C LEU A 588 -18.64 11.37 27.37
N GLY A 589 -18.77 11.76 28.64
CA GLY A 589 -18.49 13.11 29.11
C GLY A 589 -17.03 13.51 28.87
N LYS A 590 -16.07 12.65 29.23
CA LYS A 590 -14.64 12.87 28.99
C LYS A 590 -14.32 13.01 27.51
N ILE A 591 -14.84 12.08 26.68
CA ILE A 591 -14.64 12.11 25.23
C ILE A 591 -15.22 13.42 24.64
N ARG A 592 -16.38 13.90 25.10
CA ARG A 592 -16.94 15.18 24.65
C ARG A 592 -16.04 16.38 24.99
N VAL A 593 -15.45 16.39 26.18
CA VAL A 593 -14.51 17.45 26.60
C VAL A 593 -13.24 17.39 25.74
N GLU A 594 -12.64 16.21 25.59
CA GLU A 594 -11.46 16.00 24.73
C GLU A 594 -11.73 16.43 23.28
N ASN A 595 -12.90 16.08 22.73
CA ASN A 595 -13.29 16.51 21.38
C ASN A 595 -13.41 18.04 21.28
N SER A 596 -13.98 18.69 22.30
CA SER A 596 -14.07 20.15 22.34
C SER A 596 -12.70 20.84 22.47
N GLU A 597 -11.71 20.18 23.10
CA GLU A 597 -10.34 20.67 23.18
C GLU A 597 -9.61 20.48 21.84
N LEU A 598 -9.80 19.34 21.19
CA LEU A 598 -9.28 19.09 19.84
C LEU A 598 -9.85 20.07 18.82
N ASP A 599 -11.15 20.41 18.89
CA ASP A 599 -11.76 21.43 18.03
C ASP A 599 -11.15 22.81 18.25
N LYS A 600 -10.83 23.18 19.50
CA LYS A 600 -10.12 24.44 19.80
C LYS A 600 -8.69 24.43 19.24
N MET A 601 -7.97 23.32 19.36
CA MET A 601 -6.63 23.17 18.79
C MET A 601 -6.66 23.22 17.26
N ASN A 602 -7.61 22.54 16.62
CA ASN A 602 -7.83 22.59 15.18
C ASN A 602 -8.14 24.02 14.71
N ALA A 603 -9.02 24.74 15.40
CA ALA A 603 -9.32 26.14 15.08
C ALA A 603 -8.07 27.05 15.22
N ASN A 604 -7.17 26.77 16.17
CA ASN A 604 -5.92 27.50 16.31
C ASN A 604 -4.92 27.16 15.19
N LEU A 605 -4.79 25.89 14.82
CA LEU A 605 -3.93 25.48 13.71
C LEU A 605 -4.44 26.04 12.37
N GLU A 606 -5.76 26.06 12.15
CA GLU A 606 -6.36 26.68 10.97
C GLU A 606 -6.09 28.19 10.91
N LYS A 607 -6.09 28.89 12.04
CA LYS A 607 -5.68 30.31 12.10
C LYS A 607 -4.21 30.47 11.71
N GLN A 608 -3.32 29.65 12.27
CA GLN A 608 -1.89 29.69 11.92
C GLN A 608 -1.65 29.41 10.43
N VAL A 609 -2.36 28.45 9.84
CA VAL A 609 -2.29 28.17 8.40
C VAL A 609 -2.79 29.36 7.57
N LYS A 610 -3.90 30.00 7.97
CA LYS A 610 -4.40 31.20 7.30
C LYS A 610 -3.40 32.36 7.38
N ASP A 611 -2.80 32.60 8.54
CA ASP A 611 -1.79 33.65 8.74
C ASP A 611 -0.53 33.38 7.90
N LEU A 612 -0.07 32.13 7.84
CA LEU A 612 1.06 31.72 7.00
C LEU A 612 0.73 31.86 5.50
N ASN A 613 -0.47 31.48 5.09
CA ASN A 613 -0.91 31.65 3.70
C ASN A 613 -1.00 33.13 3.31
N LEU A 614 -1.54 33.98 4.18
CA LEU A 614 -1.52 35.44 3.97
C LEU A 614 -0.08 35.95 3.85
N ARG A 615 0.84 35.43 4.69
CA ARG A 615 2.26 35.80 4.61
C ARG A 615 2.92 35.35 3.30
N ILE A 616 2.57 34.18 2.79
CA ILE A 616 3.05 33.69 1.50
C ILE A 616 2.52 34.59 0.37
N VAL A 617 1.22 34.91 0.36
CA VAL A 617 0.63 35.84 -0.62
C VAL A 617 1.27 37.22 -0.54
N ASP A 618 1.54 37.76 0.65
CA ASP A 618 2.25 39.03 0.82
C ASP A 618 3.68 38.98 0.24
N LEU A 619 4.39 37.86 0.39
CA LEU A 619 5.72 37.67 -0.16
C LEU A 619 5.69 37.47 -1.68
N GLU A 620 4.70 36.74 -2.20
CA GLU A 620 4.47 36.53 -3.62
C GLU A 620 4.07 37.84 -4.32
N THR A 621 3.13 38.61 -3.77
CA THR A 621 2.74 39.93 -4.29
C THR A 621 3.88 40.93 -4.22
N ARG A 622 4.72 40.88 -3.17
CA ARG A 622 5.93 41.71 -3.08
C ARG A 622 7.02 41.29 -4.07
N SER A 623 7.08 40.01 -4.44
CA SER A 623 7.99 39.50 -5.47
C SER A 623 7.54 39.86 -6.90
N LEU A 624 6.23 39.97 -7.13
CA LEU A 624 5.64 40.38 -8.42
C LEU A 624 5.74 41.89 -8.67
N ASN A 625 5.79 42.71 -7.62
CA ASN A 625 5.91 44.17 -7.71
C ASN A 625 7.35 44.71 -7.67
N ALA A 626 8.36 43.87 -7.94
CA ALA A 626 9.74 44.32 -8.11
C ALA A 626 9.87 45.20 -9.38
N PRO A 627 10.27 46.49 -9.27
CA PRO A 627 10.39 47.36 -10.44
C PRO A 627 11.57 46.92 -11.32
N ARG A 628 11.28 46.44 -12.54
CA ARG A 628 12.29 46.14 -13.55
C ARG A 628 12.45 47.34 -14.50
N PRO A 629 13.67 47.86 -14.74
CA PRO A 629 13.87 49.10 -15.48
C PRO A 629 14.04 48.83 -16.98
N ALA A 630 13.18 49.41 -17.82
CA ALA A 630 13.46 49.67 -19.23
C ALA A 630 12.42 50.65 -19.82
N THR A 631 12.82 51.91 -20.00
CA THR A 631 12.67 52.73 -21.23
C THR A 631 13.16 54.14 -20.91
N GLY A 632 14.48 54.30 -20.87
CA GLY A 632 15.13 55.61 -20.93
C GLY A 632 15.19 56.07 -22.38
N SER A 633 14.66 57.25 -22.66
CA SER A 633 15.22 58.21 -23.65
C SER A 633 14.21 59.31 -23.96
N ARG A 634 12.95 59.02 -24.30
CA ARG A 634 12.04 60.10 -24.80
C ARG A 634 11.27 60.91 -23.75
N ARG A 635 11.23 60.46 -22.49
CA ARG A 635 10.63 61.23 -21.38
C ARG A 635 11.61 62.15 -20.67
N LEU A 636 12.92 61.94 -20.85
CA LEU A 636 13.94 62.68 -20.11
C LEU A 636 14.16 64.08 -20.70
N GLU A 637 14.04 64.24 -22.01
CA GLU A 637 14.17 65.56 -22.65
C GLU A 637 12.99 66.49 -22.32
N SER A 638 11.74 65.98 -22.35
CA SER A 638 10.58 66.79 -21.96
C SER A 638 10.52 67.06 -20.45
N ARG A 639 11.14 66.20 -19.62
CA ARG A 639 11.20 66.36 -18.16
C ARG A 639 12.33 67.30 -17.72
N ILE A 640 13.39 67.47 -18.51
CA ILE A 640 14.45 68.44 -18.22
C ILE A 640 13.94 69.87 -18.41
N GLU A 641 13.15 70.14 -19.45
CA GLU A 641 12.51 71.46 -19.64
C GLU A 641 11.48 71.77 -18.54
N GLU A 642 10.72 70.77 -18.08
CA GLU A 642 9.74 70.92 -16.98
C GLU A 642 10.41 71.05 -15.59
N LEU A 643 11.52 70.34 -15.35
CA LEU A 643 12.28 70.40 -14.09
C LEU A 643 13.05 71.71 -13.91
N THR A 644 13.46 72.35 -15.00
CA THR A 644 14.10 73.68 -14.95
C THR A 644 13.10 74.75 -14.50
N SER A 645 11.82 74.59 -14.86
CA SER A 645 10.72 75.44 -14.39
C SER A 645 10.23 75.12 -12.98
N GLN A 646 10.39 73.88 -12.49
CA GLN A 646 9.96 73.45 -11.15
C GLN A 646 11.00 73.76 -10.05
N LEU A 647 12.30 73.88 -10.41
CA LEU A 647 13.38 74.21 -9.47
C LEU A 647 13.33 75.67 -8.98
N SER A 648 12.77 76.58 -9.79
CA SER A 648 12.62 78.00 -9.44
C SER A 648 11.45 78.27 -8.48
N GLN A 649 10.50 77.34 -8.35
CA GLN A 649 9.21 77.61 -7.71
C GLN A 649 9.04 77.01 -6.31
N SER A 650 9.81 75.99 -5.90
CA SER A 650 9.59 75.32 -4.60
C SER A 650 10.85 75.14 -3.76
N THR A 651 11.81 76.04 -3.93
CA THR A 651 12.71 76.48 -2.84
C THR A 651 11.95 77.11 -1.65
N LYS A 652 10.63 77.32 -1.81
CA LYS A 652 9.72 77.90 -0.80
C LYS A 652 8.96 76.88 0.07
N ASP A 653 8.92 75.58 -0.26
CA ASP A 653 8.17 74.57 0.51
C ASP A 653 9.03 73.65 1.41
N THR A 654 10.35 73.90 1.48
CA THR A 654 11.35 73.09 2.20
C THR A 654 11.12 72.96 3.72
N SER A 655 10.27 73.79 4.33
CA SER A 655 10.06 73.79 5.79
C SER A 655 9.03 72.77 6.30
N ARG A 656 8.16 72.22 5.44
CA ARG A 656 7.11 71.26 5.87
C ARG A 656 7.44 69.78 5.63
N ILE A 657 8.38 69.47 4.73
CA ILE A 657 8.72 68.10 4.34
C ILE A 657 9.67 67.42 5.35
N HIS A 658 10.52 68.16 6.05
CA HIS A 658 11.47 67.56 7.01
C HIS A 658 10.80 66.79 8.17
N ARG A 659 9.60 67.19 8.62
CA ARG A 659 8.94 66.52 9.77
C ARG A 659 8.24 65.20 9.42
N THR A 660 7.95 64.95 8.15
CA THR A 660 7.28 63.72 7.68
C THR A 660 8.28 62.68 7.19
N THR A 661 9.41 63.12 6.61
CA THR A 661 10.51 62.23 6.22
C THR A 661 11.22 61.64 7.44
N ASP A 662 11.41 62.40 8.51
CA ASP A 662 12.08 61.90 9.73
C ASP A 662 11.27 60.81 10.45
N LYS A 663 9.93 60.87 10.41
CA LYS A 663 9.06 59.80 10.94
C LYS A 663 9.11 58.52 10.11
N ALA A 664 9.09 58.64 8.77
CA ALA A 664 9.16 57.49 7.88
C ALA A 664 10.53 56.79 7.93
N LEU A 665 11.61 57.56 8.12
CA LEU A 665 12.95 57.02 8.34
C LEU A 665 13.04 56.32 9.70
N HIS A 666 12.51 56.90 10.78
CA HIS A 666 12.51 56.25 12.09
C HIS A 666 11.71 54.94 12.14
N ASP A 667 10.56 54.87 11.47
CA ASP A 667 9.78 53.64 11.41
C ASP A 667 10.50 52.55 10.58
N SER A 668 11.21 52.95 9.52
CA SER A 668 12.06 52.04 8.73
C SER A 668 13.30 51.57 9.52
N GLU A 669 13.88 52.44 10.34
CA GLU A 669 15.02 52.15 11.21
C GLU A 669 14.63 51.19 12.34
N ARG A 670 13.44 51.38 12.93
CA ARG A 670 12.84 50.46 13.90
C ARG A 670 12.51 49.09 13.31
N GLN A 671 12.10 49.04 12.04
CA GLN A 671 11.90 47.77 11.35
C GLN A 671 13.23 47.07 11.06
N ARG A 672 14.27 47.81 10.68
CA ARG A 672 15.63 47.25 10.52
C ARG A 672 16.18 46.71 11.84
N SER A 673 16.06 47.46 12.94
CA SER A 673 16.58 47.01 14.24
C SER A 673 15.89 45.73 14.73
N ARG A 674 14.58 45.60 14.51
CA ARG A 674 13.83 44.36 14.83
C ARG A 674 14.32 43.18 14.00
N LEU A 675 14.53 43.37 12.70
CA LEU A 675 15.05 42.31 11.84
C LEU A 675 16.48 41.93 12.21
N GLU A 676 17.31 42.89 12.60
CA GLU A 676 18.68 42.64 13.08
C GLU A 676 18.70 41.88 14.41
N GLU A 677 17.77 42.18 15.33
CA GLU A 677 17.60 41.44 16.58
C GLU A 677 17.09 40.01 16.33
N GLU A 678 16.16 39.82 15.39
CA GLU A 678 15.70 38.49 14.98
C GLU A 678 16.84 37.67 14.36
N VAL A 679 17.64 38.28 13.47
CA VAL A 679 18.83 37.63 12.88
C VAL A 679 19.82 37.23 13.98
N LYS A 680 20.13 38.12 14.93
CA LYS A 680 21.00 37.81 16.08
C LYS A 680 20.44 36.69 16.97
N ASN A 681 19.11 36.63 17.13
CA ASN A 681 18.45 35.55 17.87
C ASN A 681 18.55 34.21 17.13
N TYR A 682 18.42 34.20 15.80
CA TYR A 682 18.65 33.00 15.01
C TYR A 682 20.13 32.59 14.99
N GLU A 683 21.05 33.53 14.90
CA GLU A 683 22.49 33.27 14.96
C GLU A 683 22.88 32.66 16.32
N SER A 684 22.43 33.23 17.44
CA SER A 684 22.68 32.66 18.77
C SER A 684 22.05 31.29 18.95
N LYS A 685 20.87 31.04 18.37
CA LYS A 685 20.24 29.72 18.36
C LYS A 685 21.01 28.70 17.51
N ILE A 686 21.57 29.11 16.37
CA ILE A 686 22.43 28.26 15.55
C ILE A 686 23.73 27.94 16.31
N VAL A 687 24.31 28.91 17.00
CA VAL A 687 25.52 28.71 17.81
C VAL A 687 25.25 27.74 18.97
N SER A 688 24.13 27.87 19.69
CA SER A 688 23.78 26.92 20.75
C SER A 688 23.46 25.52 20.21
N MET A 689 22.81 25.42 19.05
CA MET A 689 22.63 24.14 18.36
C MET A 689 23.96 23.50 17.94
N ARG A 690 24.95 24.29 17.50
CA ARG A 690 26.30 23.77 17.19
C ARG A 690 27.03 23.30 18.46
N GLN A 691 26.99 24.07 19.54
CA GLN A 691 27.58 23.68 20.82
C GLN A 691 26.98 22.38 21.35
N THR A 692 25.66 22.23 21.32
CA THR A 692 25.00 20.98 21.73
C THR A 692 25.34 19.81 20.81
N MET A 693 25.51 20.03 19.50
CA MET A 693 26.01 18.99 18.60
C MET A 693 27.44 18.54 18.96
N ASP A 694 28.33 19.47 19.28
CA ASP A 694 29.71 19.16 19.70
C ASP A 694 29.75 18.43 21.06
N GLU A 695 28.91 18.84 22.02
CA GLU A 695 28.73 18.15 23.30
C GLU A 695 28.18 16.72 23.10
N LEU A 696 27.21 16.54 22.21
CA LEU A 696 26.67 15.23 21.88
C LEU A 696 27.73 14.34 21.22
N GLN A 697 28.52 14.88 20.27
CA GLN A 697 29.61 14.16 19.63
C GLN A 697 30.69 13.73 20.62
N THR A 698 31.10 14.62 21.53
CA THR A 698 32.08 14.28 22.58
C THR A 698 31.51 13.25 23.57
N SER A 699 30.23 13.35 23.93
CA SER A 699 29.54 12.36 24.77
C SER A 699 29.44 10.99 24.08
N GLU A 700 29.17 10.96 22.77
CA GLU A 700 29.12 9.73 21.98
C GLU A 700 30.51 9.07 21.93
N ASN A 701 31.56 9.85 21.66
CA ASN A 701 32.93 9.36 21.67
C ASN A 701 33.32 8.77 23.04
N ASN A 702 32.94 9.43 24.14
CA ASN A 702 33.16 8.93 25.49
C ASN A 702 32.40 7.61 25.75
N LEU A 703 31.13 7.51 25.32
CA LEU A 703 30.33 6.29 25.43
C LEU A 703 30.91 5.15 24.58
N GLN A 704 31.45 5.45 23.40
CA GLN A 704 32.12 4.46 22.56
C GLN A 704 33.41 3.94 23.22
N LEU A 705 34.20 4.80 23.84
CA LEU A 705 35.37 4.41 24.61
C LEU A 705 34.99 3.57 25.83
N ALA A 706 33.98 3.98 26.60
CA ALA A 706 33.45 3.22 27.73
C ALA A 706 32.92 1.84 27.31
N LYS A 707 32.20 1.77 26.18
CA LYS A 707 31.74 0.51 25.58
C LYS A 707 32.91 -0.40 25.25
N ARG A 708 33.98 0.12 24.62
CA ARG A 708 35.18 -0.67 24.32
C ARG A 708 35.89 -1.18 25.58
N ARG A 709 35.93 -0.39 26.66
CA ARG A 709 36.47 -0.81 27.96
C ARG A 709 35.63 -1.94 28.56
N ALA A 710 34.31 -1.79 28.62
CA ALA A 710 33.41 -2.82 29.12
C ALA A 710 33.44 -4.11 28.27
N GLU A 711 33.61 -4.00 26.95
CA GLU A 711 33.78 -5.17 26.07
C GLU A 711 35.09 -5.93 26.35
N ARG A 712 36.18 -5.23 26.68
CA ARG A 712 37.45 -5.86 27.10
C ARG A 712 37.30 -6.54 28.46
N GLU A 713 36.75 -5.85 29.46
CA GLU A 713 36.50 -6.43 30.78
C GLU A 713 35.60 -7.67 30.71
N ALA A 714 34.53 -7.62 29.91
CA ALA A 714 33.65 -8.77 29.69
C ALA A 714 34.37 -9.93 28.98
N ALA A 715 35.33 -9.66 28.10
CA ALA A 715 36.16 -10.69 27.48
C ALA A 715 37.11 -11.32 28.51
N ASP A 716 37.73 -10.51 29.37
CA ASP A 716 38.62 -10.97 30.44
C ASP A 716 37.86 -11.84 31.46
N PHE A 717 36.65 -11.44 31.86
CA PHE A 717 35.79 -12.24 32.73
C PHE A 717 35.39 -13.58 32.09
N LYS A 718 35.11 -13.59 30.79
CA LYS A 718 34.82 -14.85 30.06
C LYS A 718 36.03 -15.76 30.02
N GLN A 719 37.23 -15.22 29.78
CA GLN A 719 38.46 -16.02 29.81
C GLN A 719 38.73 -16.58 31.21
N LYS A 720 38.54 -15.78 32.27
CA LYS A 720 38.63 -16.25 33.66
C LYS A 720 37.61 -17.36 33.96
N SER A 721 36.35 -17.21 33.52
CA SER A 721 35.33 -18.25 33.66
C SER A 721 35.73 -19.55 32.97
N LEU A 722 36.20 -19.48 31.72
CA LEU A 722 36.65 -20.66 30.97
C LEU A 722 37.86 -21.33 31.62
N ASN A 723 38.78 -20.55 32.21
CA ASN A 723 39.91 -21.11 32.94
C ASN A 723 39.47 -21.81 34.22
N LEU A 724 38.56 -21.20 35.00
CA LEU A 724 37.97 -21.84 36.18
C LEU A 724 37.17 -23.09 35.83
N GLU A 725 36.40 -23.08 34.74
CA GLU A 725 35.67 -24.26 34.25
C GLU A 725 36.65 -25.41 33.92
N ARG A 726 37.76 -25.10 33.22
CA ARG A 726 38.81 -26.08 32.93
C ARG A 726 39.49 -26.60 34.20
N GLU A 727 39.71 -25.76 35.21
CA GLU A 727 40.27 -26.18 36.50
C GLU A 727 39.30 -27.07 37.28
N VAL A 728 38.00 -26.72 37.31
CA VAL A 728 36.96 -27.55 37.90
C VAL A 728 36.88 -28.90 37.19
N GLU A 729 37.00 -28.94 35.87
CA GLU A 729 36.99 -30.18 35.09
C GLU A 729 38.25 -31.03 35.33
N ARG A 730 39.42 -30.39 35.50
CA ARG A 730 40.64 -31.07 35.97
C ARG A 730 40.49 -31.62 37.39
N LEU A 731 39.85 -30.89 38.31
CA LEU A 731 39.62 -31.37 39.67
C LEU A 731 38.58 -32.50 39.70
N ARG A 732 37.52 -32.40 38.89
CA ARG A 732 36.53 -33.48 38.71
C ARG A 732 37.17 -34.74 38.15
N SER A 733 37.99 -34.64 37.10
CA SER A 733 38.71 -35.80 36.57
C SER A 733 39.72 -36.41 37.54
N ARG A 734 40.28 -35.62 38.48
CA ARG A 734 41.08 -36.14 39.60
C ARG A 734 40.24 -36.82 40.68
N LEU A 735 39.01 -36.36 40.92
CA LEU A 735 38.06 -36.99 41.85
C LEU A 735 37.40 -38.25 41.27
N GLU A 736 37.14 -38.29 39.96
CA GLU A 736 36.53 -39.43 39.25
C GLU A 736 37.48 -40.61 39.03
N ARG A 737 38.78 -40.44 39.32
CA ARG A 737 39.73 -41.56 39.29
C ARG A 737 39.72 -42.27 40.65
N PRO A 738 39.18 -43.49 40.78
CA PRO A 738 39.12 -44.18 42.06
C PRO A 738 40.54 -44.53 42.55
N SER A 739 40.74 -44.32 43.86
CA SER A 739 41.86 -44.89 44.61
C SER A 739 41.80 -46.42 44.55
N SER A 740 42.52 -47.03 43.62
CA SER A 740 43.06 -48.40 43.74
C SER A 740 43.97 -48.70 42.56
N THR A 741 45.29 -48.62 42.79
CA THR A 741 46.21 -49.78 42.65
C THR A 741 47.59 -49.31 43.10
N LEU A 742 47.89 -49.59 44.37
CA LEU A 742 49.23 -49.98 44.80
C LEU A 742 49.62 -51.23 44.00
N LEU A 743 50.74 -51.16 43.27
CA LEU A 743 51.73 -52.23 42.99
C LEU A 743 52.38 -51.99 41.61
N GLY A 744 53.69 -51.77 41.62
CA GLY A 744 54.54 -51.86 40.43
C GLY A 744 55.50 -50.68 40.21
N SER A 745 56.55 -50.57 41.03
CA SER A 745 57.88 -50.17 40.51
C SER A 745 58.40 -51.27 39.57
N PRO A 746 59.37 -51.07 38.62
CA PRO A 746 60.51 -50.15 38.72
C PRO A 746 61.00 -49.46 37.41
N VAL A 747 61.90 -48.48 37.58
CA VAL A 747 63.14 -48.18 36.82
C VAL A 747 63.09 -48.01 35.28
N SER A 748 63.41 -46.80 34.78
CA SER A 748 64.68 -46.50 34.08
C SER A 748 64.63 -45.16 33.32
N SER A 749 65.70 -44.39 33.47
CA SER A 749 66.14 -43.24 32.66
C SER A 749 66.29 -43.62 31.15
N PRO A 750 66.35 -42.67 30.20
CA PRO A 750 67.56 -41.86 30.01
C PRO A 750 67.39 -40.40 29.55
N ARG A 751 68.50 -39.69 29.75
CA ARG A 751 68.94 -38.36 29.35
C ARG A 751 68.78 -37.96 27.86
N LYS A 752 68.51 -36.65 27.68
CA LYS A 752 69.15 -35.62 26.81
C LYS A 752 68.91 -35.66 25.28
N PRO A 753 69.14 -34.53 24.57
CA PRO A 753 69.64 -33.20 25.01
C PRO A 753 68.59 -32.12 25.23
#